data_AF-A0A814G172-F1
#
_entry.id   AF-A0A814G172-F1
#
_cell.length_a   1.000
_cell.length_b   1.000
_cell.length_c   1.000
_cell.angle_alpha   90.00
_cell.angle_beta   90.00
_cell.angle_gamma   90.00
#
_symmetry.space_group_name_H-M   'P 1'
#
loop_
_entity.id
_entity.type
_entity.pdbx_description
1 polymer ?
#
loop_
_entity_poly.entity_id
_entity_poly.type
_entity_poly.pdbx_seq_one_letter_code
_entity_poly.pdbx_strand_id
1 'polypeptide(L)'
;MSNILYELNPYEKYCYNICTHGDFLVLVTTIIESQSENLLTEELVKKACVYLQNRHPTLRSYVERQHDKVYIKLLEDNYENKINLKWLDLTNKTVTRDELTRIAEQENSELFDLSSQKDLLWRLQIVSFKENEKLKYMVNLTMGFFATDGFNMCALNIELINVLNSLLTGQQCKEMFEKFDKTEDLYELSEKSHLVKENNFKVIEQRRTSPLPKLLLSEKLKTNNEKGFKLDFLKLDEETTKNILKISKQNAVKMTGFFYMVSLYALRDLYGKYEIEFPSDVLIGLAASLRIRYNPVLDFSPCRTHICNFETLLEDCEFKNFWHDARMLNELIRKETDLENGVLFTVTHDYEGLNEFNEYFLSDKSKEDILNYGSHHSTLDFAYSNLGPYVNDNVSVVQGPLCIKEIYCSDSLQTEPAISISIIHHVIFWRGEIMFQFGANKSKIDSDKMNEYIENFKKRVEQLSMLNMTNTINSDSILWESQYLVSQNGIFIFNMQNDGNFVLYNFTSALWSSGSFNPGKEPYFMKIQADGNLVIFDKNRIAFWATNYTVKGHPPYRLILQNTGKAVIYDYNQTKNLFKILKDVYILDPVMPSFLKNNESQLSPVEANKSRLVTKCRWVVEVTNSFLKRSFRDNKSISKTELNHALVDYKIIAALINKYFKFLFPDIDNIELARKMKSKIS
;
A
#
# COMPACT_ATOMS: atom_id res chain seq x y z
N MET A 1 -22.53 -8.39 -41.75
CA MET A 1 -21.33 -8.07 -40.92
C MET A 1 -21.23 -6.57 -40.58
N SER A 2 -22.25 -5.74 -40.83
CA SER A 2 -22.08 -4.27 -40.92
C SER A 2 -22.03 -3.47 -39.61
N ASN A 3 -22.23 -4.05 -38.43
CA ASN A 3 -22.35 -3.28 -37.17
C ASN A 3 -21.50 -3.84 -36.02
N ILE A 4 -20.51 -4.71 -36.31
CA ILE A 4 -19.60 -5.24 -35.28
C ILE A 4 -18.58 -4.15 -34.95
N LEU A 5 -18.55 -3.72 -33.68
CA LEU A 5 -17.49 -2.86 -33.15
C LEU A 5 -16.23 -3.69 -32.95
N TYR A 6 -16.36 -4.85 -32.27
CA TYR A 6 -15.30 -5.84 -32.10
C TYR A 6 -15.81 -7.20 -31.60
N GLU A 7 -14.96 -8.23 -31.70
CA GLU A 7 -15.10 -9.52 -31.03
C GLU A 7 -14.36 -9.47 -29.68
N LEU A 8 -14.94 -10.04 -28.63
CA LEU A 8 -14.28 -10.13 -27.33
C LEU A 8 -13.10 -11.11 -27.41
N ASN A 9 -11.93 -10.68 -26.94
CA ASN A 9 -10.78 -11.56 -26.77
C ASN A 9 -11.01 -12.60 -25.64
N PRO A 10 -10.15 -13.62 -25.45
CA PRO A 10 -10.37 -14.66 -24.43
C PRO A 10 -10.55 -14.13 -23.00
N TYR A 11 -9.82 -13.10 -22.61
CA TYR A 11 -9.95 -12.50 -21.27
C TYR A 11 -11.26 -11.70 -21.14
N GLU A 12 -11.62 -10.91 -22.14
CA GLU A 12 -12.90 -10.19 -22.16
C GLU A 12 -14.09 -11.17 -22.16
N LYS A 13 -13.99 -12.31 -22.86
CA LYS A 13 -14.99 -13.40 -22.79
C LYS A 13 -15.08 -14.01 -21.40
N TYR A 14 -13.95 -14.21 -20.72
CA TYR A 14 -13.90 -14.67 -19.33
C TYR A 14 -14.67 -13.70 -18.42
N CYS A 15 -14.41 -12.39 -18.54
CA CYS A 15 -15.14 -11.38 -17.82
C CYS A 15 -16.64 -11.37 -18.18
N TYR A 16 -17.00 -11.50 -19.46
CA TYR A 16 -18.40 -11.57 -19.91
C TYR A 16 -19.14 -12.74 -19.27
N ASN A 17 -18.52 -13.92 -19.27
CA ASN A 17 -19.06 -15.13 -18.68
C ASN A 17 -19.30 -14.97 -17.16
N ILE A 18 -18.40 -14.30 -16.45
CA ILE A 18 -18.57 -13.98 -15.03
C ILE A 18 -19.68 -12.92 -14.82
N CYS A 19 -19.71 -11.87 -15.65
CA CYS A 19 -20.73 -10.81 -15.63
C CYS A 19 -22.15 -11.34 -15.77
N THR A 20 -22.39 -12.29 -16.68
CA THR A 20 -23.71 -12.89 -16.89
C THR A 20 -24.24 -13.65 -15.66
N HIS A 21 -23.37 -13.95 -14.70
CA HIS A 21 -23.71 -14.67 -13.47
C HIS A 21 -23.77 -13.80 -12.21
N GLY A 22 -23.35 -12.53 -12.28
CA GLY A 22 -23.54 -11.56 -11.20
C GLY A 22 -22.29 -10.87 -10.71
N ASP A 23 -21.11 -11.40 -11.00
CA ASP A 23 -19.84 -10.80 -10.56
C ASP A 23 -19.27 -9.89 -11.66
N PHE A 24 -18.32 -9.01 -11.32
CA PHE A 24 -17.64 -8.12 -12.30
C PHE A 24 -18.56 -7.14 -13.04
N LEU A 25 -19.67 -6.70 -12.43
CA LEU A 25 -20.28 -5.44 -12.82
C LEU A 25 -19.46 -4.32 -12.18
N VAL A 26 -18.99 -3.38 -13.01
CA VAL A 26 -18.25 -2.20 -12.56
C VAL A 26 -19.23 -1.08 -12.29
N LEU A 27 -19.32 -0.63 -11.05
CA LEU A 27 -20.04 0.56 -10.65
C LEU A 27 -19.03 1.63 -10.24
N VAL A 28 -19.16 2.82 -10.83
CA VAL A 28 -18.54 4.04 -10.31
C VAL A 28 -19.59 4.92 -9.66
N THR A 29 -19.39 5.18 -8.38
CA THR A 29 -20.22 6.08 -7.57
C THR A 29 -19.49 7.39 -7.36
N THR A 30 -20.09 8.49 -7.83
CA THR A 30 -19.57 9.83 -7.60
C THR A 30 -20.54 10.64 -6.76
N ILE A 31 -20.05 11.28 -5.68
CA ILE A 31 -20.83 12.25 -4.90
C ILE A 31 -20.49 13.66 -5.40
N ILE A 32 -21.51 14.37 -5.88
CA ILE A 32 -21.39 15.76 -6.33
C ILE A 32 -22.16 16.69 -5.38
N GLU A 33 -21.55 17.84 -5.06
CA GLU A 33 -22.20 18.94 -4.35
C GLU A 33 -22.67 19.98 -5.39
N SER A 34 -23.94 20.40 -5.26
CA SER A 34 -24.54 21.42 -6.11
C SER A 34 -24.42 22.80 -5.47
N GLN A 35 -24.01 23.81 -6.24
CA GLN A 35 -23.94 25.19 -5.78
C GLN A 35 -25.29 25.93 -5.80
N SER A 36 -26.30 25.38 -6.47
CA SER A 36 -27.67 25.92 -6.51
C SER A 36 -28.69 24.79 -6.45
N GLU A 37 -29.88 25.10 -5.95
CA GLU A 37 -31.02 24.22 -6.08
C GLU A 37 -31.47 24.14 -7.55
N ASN A 38 -32.04 23.00 -7.95
CA ASN A 38 -32.70 22.75 -9.25
C ASN A 38 -31.81 22.86 -10.52
N LEU A 39 -30.50 22.62 -10.42
CA LEU A 39 -29.61 22.64 -11.58
C LEU A 39 -29.73 21.41 -12.49
N LEU A 40 -30.02 20.25 -11.90
CA LEU A 40 -29.99 18.96 -12.58
C LEU A 40 -31.43 18.47 -12.82
N THR A 41 -31.75 18.20 -14.09
CA THR A 41 -33.02 17.61 -14.53
C THR A 41 -32.74 16.32 -15.32
N GLU A 42 -33.70 15.41 -15.39
CA GLU A 42 -33.57 14.21 -16.23
C GLU A 42 -33.27 14.54 -17.69
N GLU A 43 -33.88 15.61 -18.24
CA GLU A 43 -33.64 16.04 -19.61
C GLU A 43 -32.19 16.48 -19.83
N LEU A 44 -31.62 17.24 -18.88
CA LEU A 44 -30.23 17.68 -18.94
C LEU A 44 -29.27 16.49 -18.85
N VAL A 45 -29.54 15.53 -17.95
CA VAL A 45 -28.75 14.31 -17.81
C VAL A 45 -28.81 13.46 -19.08
N LYS A 46 -30.01 13.25 -19.65
CA LYS A 46 -30.15 12.54 -20.93
C LYS A 46 -29.40 13.23 -22.06
N LYS A 47 -29.45 14.56 -22.16
CA LYS A 47 -28.64 15.32 -23.13
C LYS A 47 -27.13 15.10 -22.94
N ALA A 48 -26.65 15.10 -21.70
CA ALA A 48 -25.25 14.81 -21.41
C ALA A 48 -24.87 13.36 -21.77
N CYS A 49 -25.74 12.39 -21.50
CA CYS A 49 -25.55 10.99 -21.90
C CYS A 49 -25.46 10.84 -23.43
N VAL A 50 -26.37 11.46 -24.19
CA VAL A 50 -26.33 11.43 -25.67
C VAL A 50 -25.02 12.04 -26.19
N TYR A 51 -24.56 13.13 -25.56
CA TYR A 51 -23.29 13.73 -25.90
C TYR A 51 -22.11 12.76 -25.68
N LEU A 52 -22.10 11.99 -24.59
CA LEU A 52 -21.10 10.95 -24.36
C LEU A 52 -21.23 9.78 -25.34
N GLN A 53 -22.44 9.33 -25.67
CA GLN A 53 -22.67 8.27 -26.67
C GLN A 53 -22.12 8.63 -28.05
N ASN A 54 -22.11 9.91 -28.41
CA ASN A 54 -21.53 10.39 -29.66
C ASN A 54 -20.00 10.38 -29.65
N ARG A 55 -19.38 10.56 -28.47
CA ARG A 55 -17.91 10.52 -28.29
C ARG A 55 -17.37 9.10 -28.15
N HIS A 56 -18.12 8.26 -27.43
CA HIS A 56 -17.69 6.93 -27.01
C HIS A 56 -18.62 5.86 -27.62
N PRO A 57 -18.26 5.26 -28.76
CA PRO A 57 -19.08 4.26 -29.45
C PRO A 57 -19.51 3.08 -28.56
N THR A 58 -18.68 2.68 -27.60
CA THR A 58 -19.02 1.66 -26.60
C THR A 58 -20.28 2.01 -25.78
N LEU A 59 -20.59 3.30 -25.54
CA LEU A 59 -21.81 3.72 -24.84
C LEU A 59 -23.09 3.66 -25.70
N ARG A 60 -22.97 3.37 -27.00
CA ARG A 60 -24.11 3.06 -27.88
C ARG A 60 -23.97 1.65 -28.45
N SER A 61 -23.36 0.75 -27.69
CA SER A 61 -23.16 -0.64 -28.08
C SER A 61 -24.02 -1.60 -27.26
N TYR A 62 -24.22 -2.80 -27.82
CA TYR A 62 -24.88 -3.93 -27.20
C TYR A 62 -24.05 -5.20 -27.44
N VAL A 63 -24.27 -6.23 -26.63
CA VAL A 63 -23.58 -7.52 -26.77
C VAL A 63 -24.43 -8.49 -27.59
N GLU A 64 -23.79 -9.26 -28.46
CA GLU A 64 -24.42 -10.35 -29.19
C GLU A 64 -23.53 -11.58 -29.17
N ARG A 65 -24.05 -12.68 -28.64
CA ARG A 65 -23.38 -13.99 -28.65
C ARG A 65 -23.77 -14.77 -29.90
N GLN A 66 -22.79 -15.39 -30.57
CA GLN A 66 -22.99 -16.34 -31.65
C GLN A 66 -22.12 -17.58 -31.38
N HIS A 67 -22.73 -18.66 -30.87
CA HIS A 67 -22.03 -19.88 -30.43
C HIS A 67 -20.95 -19.59 -29.37
N ASP A 68 -19.68 -19.78 -29.72
CA ASP A 68 -18.47 -19.58 -28.90
C ASP A 68 -17.92 -18.14 -28.97
N LYS A 69 -18.45 -17.33 -29.90
CA LYS A 69 -18.03 -15.95 -30.11
C LYS A 69 -18.99 -14.98 -29.44
N VAL A 70 -18.42 -13.90 -28.90
CA VAL A 70 -19.16 -12.80 -28.29
C VAL A 70 -18.72 -11.51 -28.95
N TYR A 71 -19.67 -10.76 -29.50
CA TYR A 71 -19.41 -9.52 -30.21
C TYR A 71 -20.01 -8.35 -29.47
N ILE A 72 -19.30 -7.21 -29.49
CA ILE A 72 -19.88 -5.92 -29.18
C ILE A 72 -20.26 -5.25 -30.50
N LYS A 73 -21.52 -4.83 -30.59
CA LYS A 73 -22.11 -4.28 -31.81
C LYS A 73 -22.66 -2.88 -31.56
N LEU A 74 -22.60 -2.02 -32.56
CA LEU A 74 -23.12 -0.67 -32.50
C LEU A 74 -24.64 -0.64 -32.74
N LEU A 75 -25.33 0.16 -31.94
CA LEU A 75 -26.65 0.70 -32.25
C LEU A 75 -26.46 1.98 -33.06
N GLU A 76 -26.82 1.94 -34.35
CA GLU A 76 -26.69 3.09 -35.24
C GLU A 76 -27.88 4.06 -35.10
N ASP A 77 -29.07 3.53 -34.81
CA ASP A 77 -30.31 4.30 -34.71
C ASP A 77 -30.97 4.14 -33.34
N ASN A 78 -31.62 5.20 -32.86
CA ASN A 78 -32.46 5.24 -31.64
C ASN A 78 -31.73 4.81 -30.34
N TYR A 79 -30.40 4.88 -30.31
CA TYR A 79 -29.62 4.52 -29.11
C TYR A 79 -29.87 5.48 -27.93
N GLU A 80 -30.28 6.71 -28.22
CA GLU A 80 -30.69 7.72 -27.23
C GLU A 80 -31.97 7.31 -26.50
N ASN A 81 -32.86 6.58 -27.17
CA ASN A 81 -34.13 6.09 -26.58
C ASN A 81 -33.90 4.87 -25.67
N LYS A 82 -32.71 4.26 -25.73
CA LYS A 82 -32.29 3.11 -24.93
C LYS A 82 -31.57 3.50 -23.63
N ILE A 83 -31.36 4.80 -23.36
CA ILE A 83 -30.73 5.26 -22.12
C ILE A 83 -31.56 4.84 -20.91
N ASN A 84 -30.99 3.93 -20.10
CA ASN A 84 -31.56 3.52 -18.82
C ASN A 84 -31.09 4.48 -17.73
N LEU A 85 -31.92 5.50 -17.45
CA LEU A 85 -31.72 6.47 -16.38
C LEU A 85 -32.74 6.21 -15.25
N LYS A 86 -32.24 5.84 -14.07
CA LYS A 86 -33.03 5.77 -12.84
C LYS A 86 -32.82 7.05 -12.04
N TRP A 87 -33.89 7.65 -11.54
CA TRP A 87 -33.82 8.81 -10.65
C TRP A 87 -34.52 8.54 -9.33
N LEU A 88 -33.81 8.79 -8.23
CA LEU A 88 -34.35 8.68 -6.88
C LEU A 88 -34.20 10.02 -6.16
N ASP A 89 -35.31 10.59 -5.70
CA ASP A 89 -35.30 11.84 -4.94
C ASP A 89 -35.52 11.55 -3.45
N LEU A 90 -34.48 11.81 -2.66
CA LEU A 90 -34.48 11.68 -1.21
C LEU A 90 -34.33 13.03 -0.50
N THR A 91 -34.52 14.15 -1.21
CA THR A 91 -34.36 15.50 -0.64
C THR A 91 -35.39 15.86 0.42
N ASN A 92 -36.46 15.07 0.54
CA ASN A 92 -37.53 15.24 1.52
C ASN A 92 -37.21 14.66 2.90
N LYS A 93 -36.06 14.01 3.08
CA LYS A 93 -35.67 13.40 4.36
C LYS A 93 -34.18 13.50 4.61
N THR A 94 -33.79 13.26 5.86
CA THR A 94 -32.38 13.06 6.21
C THR A 94 -31.91 11.72 5.68
N VAL A 95 -30.84 11.73 4.89
CA VAL A 95 -30.25 10.53 4.30
C VAL A 95 -28.97 10.17 5.05
N THR A 96 -28.84 8.92 5.46
CA THR A 96 -27.61 8.43 6.11
C THR A 96 -26.64 7.88 5.07
N ARG A 97 -25.36 7.74 5.44
CA ARG A 97 -24.36 7.11 4.57
C ARG A 97 -24.74 5.67 4.24
N ASP A 98 -25.20 4.90 5.23
CA ASP A 98 -25.64 3.52 5.04
C ASP A 98 -26.79 3.40 4.04
N GLU A 99 -27.71 4.37 4.01
CA GLU A 99 -28.79 4.36 3.04
C GLU A 99 -28.28 4.56 1.61
N LEU A 100 -27.38 5.53 1.39
CA LEU A 100 -26.73 5.74 0.09
C LEU A 100 -25.94 4.50 -0.35
N THR A 101 -25.19 3.90 0.57
CA THR A 101 -24.44 2.67 0.32
C THR A 101 -25.35 1.52 -0.09
N ARG A 102 -26.49 1.31 0.57
CA ARG A 102 -27.46 0.26 0.20
C ARG A 102 -28.08 0.49 -1.18
N ILE A 103 -28.34 1.74 -1.55
CA ILE A 103 -28.84 2.08 -2.89
C ILE A 103 -27.79 1.74 -3.95
N ALA A 104 -26.52 2.10 -3.71
CA ALA A 104 -25.41 1.73 -4.60
C ALA A 104 -25.18 0.20 -4.65
N GLU A 105 -25.32 -0.49 -3.52
CA GLU A 105 -25.23 -1.96 -3.42
C GLU A 105 -26.29 -2.65 -4.28
N GLN A 106 -27.54 -2.19 -4.18
CA GLN A 106 -28.65 -2.70 -5.00
C GLN A 106 -28.39 -2.43 -6.49
N GLU A 107 -27.97 -1.21 -6.83
CA GLU A 107 -27.66 -0.82 -8.21
C GLU A 107 -26.51 -1.65 -8.79
N ASN A 108 -25.49 -2.02 -7.99
CA ASN A 108 -24.40 -2.90 -8.43
C ASN A 108 -24.78 -4.39 -8.49
N SER A 109 -25.90 -4.79 -7.88
CA SER A 109 -26.35 -6.19 -7.83
C SER A 109 -27.30 -6.54 -8.98
N GLU A 110 -27.93 -5.55 -9.60
CA GLU A 110 -28.90 -5.78 -10.67
C GLU A 110 -28.21 -6.28 -11.96
N LEU A 111 -28.61 -7.45 -12.45
CA LEU A 111 -28.03 -8.02 -13.67
C LEU A 111 -28.46 -7.24 -14.91
N PHE A 112 -27.60 -7.18 -15.92
CA PHE A 112 -28.00 -6.79 -17.27
C PHE A 112 -28.73 -7.95 -17.93
N ASP A 113 -29.85 -7.68 -18.61
CA ASP A 113 -30.46 -8.65 -19.50
C ASP A 113 -29.70 -8.67 -20.84
N LEU A 114 -28.70 -9.54 -20.92
CA LEU A 114 -27.87 -9.69 -22.12
C LEU A 114 -28.46 -10.72 -23.10
N SER A 115 -29.67 -11.23 -22.85
CA SER A 115 -30.14 -12.50 -23.44
C SER A 115 -30.88 -12.35 -24.78
N SER A 116 -31.31 -11.16 -25.20
CA SER A 116 -31.94 -10.96 -26.53
C SER A 116 -32.30 -9.52 -26.88
N GLN A 117 -32.40 -8.62 -25.89
CA GLN A 117 -32.71 -7.22 -26.12
C GLN A 117 -31.41 -6.51 -26.44
N LYS A 118 -31.36 -5.75 -27.55
CA LYS A 118 -30.21 -4.92 -27.92
C LYS A 118 -30.10 -3.72 -26.97
N ASP A 119 -29.91 -4.02 -25.68
CA ASP A 119 -29.84 -3.06 -24.61
C ASP A 119 -28.40 -2.57 -24.46
N LEU A 120 -28.29 -1.34 -23.95
CA LEU A 120 -27.00 -0.73 -23.72
C LEU A 120 -26.25 -1.51 -22.64
N LEU A 121 -24.94 -1.60 -22.80
CA LEU A 121 -24.05 -2.28 -21.84
C LEU A 121 -23.88 -1.54 -20.50
N TRP A 122 -24.54 -0.38 -20.36
CA TRP A 122 -24.43 0.50 -19.21
C TRP A 122 -25.80 1.06 -18.81
N ARG A 123 -25.88 1.51 -17.56
CA ARG A 123 -27.02 2.24 -17.01
C ARG A 123 -26.56 3.30 -16.01
N LEU A 124 -27.42 4.28 -15.75
CA LEU A 124 -27.13 5.41 -14.89
C LEU A 124 -28.22 5.56 -13.83
N GLN A 125 -27.82 5.75 -12.58
CA GLN A 125 -28.71 6.12 -11.50
C GLN A 125 -28.26 7.44 -10.87
N ILE A 126 -29.21 8.35 -10.70
CA ILE A 126 -29.02 9.62 -9.99
C ILE A 126 -29.85 9.57 -8.71
N VAL A 127 -29.20 9.80 -7.57
CA VAL A 127 -29.89 9.94 -6.27
C VAL A 127 -29.71 11.37 -5.78
N SER A 128 -30.79 12.12 -5.64
CA SER A 128 -30.78 13.48 -5.11
C SER A 128 -30.98 13.45 -3.60
N PHE A 129 -30.14 14.13 -2.83
CA PHE A 129 -30.26 14.16 -1.36
C PHE A 129 -29.71 15.47 -0.77
N LYS A 130 -30.08 15.77 0.48
CA LYS A 130 -29.51 16.90 1.23
C LYS A 130 -28.58 16.40 2.33
N GLU A 131 -27.41 17.02 2.45
CA GLU A 131 -26.48 16.82 3.56
C GLU A 131 -26.06 18.20 4.10
N ASN A 132 -26.32 18.47 5.37
CA ASN A 132 -26.09 19.78 5.99
C ASN A 132 -26.74 20.94 5.19
N GLU A 133 -28.02 20.78 4.82
CA GLU A 133 -28.81 21.70 3.97
C GLU A 133 -28.31 21.89 2.54
N LYS A 134 -27.17 21.30 2.16
CA LYS A 134 -26.65 21.38 0.80
C LYS A 134 -27.20 20.26 -0.07
N LEU A 135 -27.67 20.62 -1.26
CA LEU A 135 -28.09 19.68 -2.27
C LEU A 135 -26.87 18.93 -2.84
N LYS A 136 -26.92 17.61 -2.78
CA LYS A 136 -25.95 16.71 -3.36
C LYS A 136 -26.64 15.70 -4.28
N TYR A 137 -25.85 15.13 -5.19
CA TYR A 137 -26.29 14.00 -5.99
C TYR A 137 -25.27 12.87 -5.87
N MET A 138 -25.76 11.64 -5.80
CA MET A 138 -24.97 10.44 -6.02
C MET A 138 -25.21 9.97 -7.46
N VAL A 139 -24.13 9.84 -8.22
CA VAL A 139 -24.14 9.45 -9.62
C VAL A 139 -23.51 8.08 -9.76
N ASN A 140 -24.35 7.07 -9.98
CA ASN A 140 -23.98 5.67 -10.11
C ASN A 140 -23.98 5.28 -11.59
N LEU A 141 -22.80 5.10 -12.18
CA LEU A 141 -22.63 4.60 -13.54
C LEU A 141 -22.19 3.14 -13.49
N THR A 142 -23.01 2.24 -14.02
CA THR A 142 -22.77 0.79 -13.98
C THR A 142 -22.58 0.26 -15.38
N MET A 143 -21.59 -0.62 -15.59
CA MET A 143 -21.28 -1.26 -16.86
C MET A 143 -20.64 -2.64 -16.65
N GLY A 144 -20.80 -3.57 -17.59
CA GLY A 144 -20.11 -4.87 -17.53
C GLY A 144 -18.59 -4.72 -17.73
N PHE A 145 -17.78 -5.36 -16.88
CA PHE A 145 -16.31 -5.28 -16.94
C PHE A 145 -15.74 -5.76 -18.29
N PHE A 146 -16.41 -6.66 -18.99
CA PHE A 146 -15.96 -7.13 -20.32
C PHE A 146 -15.88 -6.06 -21.40
N ALA A 147 -16.47 -4.89 -21.18
CA ALA A 147 -16.47 -3.78 -22.14
C ALA A 147 -15.76 -2.52 -21.61
N THR A 148 -15.17 -2.56 -20.41
CA THR A 148 -14.53 -1.40 -19.76
C THR A 148 -13.55 -1.84 -18.67
N ASP A 149 -13.06 -0.90 -17.86
CA ASP A 149 -12.41 -1.19 -16.58
C ASP A 149 -12.69 -0.06 -15.57
N GLY A 150 -12.23 -0.22 -14.33
CA GLY A 150 -12.43 0.79 -13.28
C GLY A 150 -11.85 2.16 -13.61
N PHE A 151 -10.73 2.24 -14.34
CA PHE A 151 -10.12 3.52 -14.72
C PHE A 151 -10.96 4.27 -15.73
N ASN A 152 -11.35 3.55 -16.78
CA ASN A 152 -12.13 4.09 -17.87
C ASN A 152 -13.53 4.48 -17.38
N MET A 153 -14.15 3.70 -16.49
CA MET A 153 -15.42 4.05 -15.84
C MET A 153 -15.31 5.29 -14.94
N CYS A 154 -14.24 5.40 -14.15
CA CYS A 154 -14.02 6.59 -13.32
C CYS A 154 -13.87 7.84 -14.20
N ALA A 155 -13.14 7.71 -15.30
CA ALA A 155 -12.98 8.77 -16.28
C ALA A 155 -14.35 9.15 -16.87
N LEU A 156 -15.13 8.20 -17.40
CA LEU A 156 -16.46 8.45 -17.99
C LEU A 156 -17.41 9.16 -17.04
N ASN A 157 -17.43 8.76 -15.78
CA ASN A 157 -18.30 9.38 -14.77
C ASN A 157 -17.89 10.84 -14.51
N ILE A 158 -16.59 11.16 -14.49
CA ILE A 158 -16.12 12.56 -14.40
C ILE A 158 -16.45 13.33 -15.68
N GLU A 159 -16.28 12.74 -16.87
CA GLU A 159 -16.63 13.40 -18.13
C GLU A 159 -18.12 13.71 -18.21
N LEU A 160 -18.99 12.82 -17.72
CA LEU A 160 -20.42 13.09 -17.59
C LEU A 160 -20.67 14.39 -16.80
N ILE A 161 -20.00 14.55 -15.67
CA ILE A 161 -20.13 15.73 -14.82
C ILE A 161 -19.53 16.98 -15.47
N ASN A 162 -18.43 16.83 -16.21
CA ASN A 162 -17.86 17.92 -17.00
C ASN A 162 -18.79 18.38 -18.12
N VAL A 163 -19.43 17.44 -18.82
CA VAL A 163 -20.42 17.73 -19.86
C VAL A 163 -21.63 18.44 -19.24
N LEU A 164 -22.09 18.01 -18.07
CA LEU A 164 -23.16 18.69 -17.34
C LEU A 164 -22.77 20.13 -16.97
N ASN A 165 -21.58 20.35 -16.40
CA ASN A 165 -21.07 21.70 -16.12
C ASN A 165 -20.92 22.54 -17.39
N SER A 166 -20.45 21.93 -18.49
CA SER A 166 -20.32 22.56 -19.81
C SER A 166 -21.68 23.01 -20.35
N LEU A 167 -22.71 22.15 -20.28
CA LEU A 167 -24.07 22.49 -20.70
C LEU A 167 -24.70 23.58 -19.83
N LEU A 168 -24.37 23.63 -18.53
CA LEU A 168 -24.86 24.65 -17.60
C LEU A 168 -24.16 26.01 -17.73
N THR A 169 -22.90 26.03 -18.17
CA THR A 169 -22.05 27.24 -18.15
C THR A 169 -21.66 27.75 -19.54
N GLY A 170 -21.86 26.94 -20.59
CA GLY A 170 -21.37 27.21 -21.94
C GLY A 170 -19.86 27.00 -22.13
N GLN A 171 -19.15 26.51 -21.11
CA GLN A 171 -17.71 26.21 -21.22
C GLN A 171 -17.46 25.02 -22.14
N GLN A 172 -16.30 24.97 -22.81
CA GLN A 172 -15.93 23.82 -23.62
C GLN A 172 -15.55 22.62 -22.75
N CYS A 173 -16.23 21.49 -22.91
CA CYS A 173 -15.78 20.20 -22.39
C CYS A 173 -14.85 19.54 -23.41
N LYS A 174 -13.59 19.28 -23.05
CA LYS A 174 -12.73 18.41 -23.85
C LYS A 174 -13.18 16.96 -23.69
N GLU A 175 -13.05 16.18 -24.76
CA GLU A 175 -13.13 14.71 -24.68
C GLU A 175 -11.92 14.21 -23.91
N MET A 176 -12.09 13.14 -23.13
CA MET A 176 -10.95 12.53 -22.44
C MET A 176 -10.03 11.78 -23.40
N PHE A 177 -8.79 11.58 -22.97
CA PHE A 177 -7.74 11.00 -23.82
C PHE A 177 -7.90 9.49 -24.09
N GLU A 178 -8.69 8.77 -23.29
CA GLU A 178 -8.87 7.32 -23.38
C GLU A 178 -9.95 6.97 -24.42
N LYS A 179 -9.58 6.18 -25.43
CA LYS A 179 -10.50 5.70 -26.49
C LYS A 179 -10.93 4.27 -26.20
N PHE A 180 -12.24 4.04 -26.16
CA PHE A 180 -12.86 2.75 -25.82
C PHE A 180 -12.90 1.72 -26.96
N ASP A 181 -12.47 2.12 -28.16
CA ASP A 181 -12.73 1.38 -29.40
C ASP A 181 -11.58 0.48 -29.85
N LYS A 182 -10.43 0.49 -29.15
CA LYS A 182 -9.24 -0.28 -29.52
C LYS A 182 -9.25 -1.66 -28.83
N THR A 183 -8.79 -2.70 -29.52
CA THR A 183 -9.21 -4.10 -29.28
C THR A 183 -8.07 -5.11 -29.23
N GLU A 184 -6.81 -4.69 -29.15
CA GLU A 184 -5.72 -5.68 -29.05
C GLU A 184 -5.84 -6.43 -27.72
N ASP A 185 -5.66 -7.75 -27.79
CA ASP A 185 -5.59 -8.60 -26.61
C ASP A 185 -4.35 -8.22 -25.77
N LEU A 186 -4.53 -8.11 -24.45
CA LEU A 186 -3.49 -7.64 -23.54
C LEU A 186 -2.30 -8.58 -23.48
N TYR A 187 -2.55 -9.89 -23.56
CA TYR A 187 -1.52 -10.92 -23.58
C TYR A 187 -0.73 -10.83 -24.88
N GLU A 188 -1.41 -10.79 -26.02
CA GLU A 188 -0.75 -10.65 -27.33
C GLU A 188 0.08 -9.37 -27.44
N LEU A 189 -0.45 -8.23 -26.99
CA LEU A 189 0.28 -6.96 -27.01
C LEU A 189 1.52 -7.03 -26.12
N SER A 190 1.40 -7.64 -24.95
CA SER A 190 2.50 -7.81 -24.01
C SER A 190 3.56 -8.77 -24.54
N GLU A 191 3.17 -9.83 -25.26
CA GLU A 191 4.09 -10.75 -25.93
C GLU A 191 4.85 -10.03 -27.06
N LYS A 192 4.13 -9.31 -27.94
CA LYS A 192 4.73 -8.49 -29.02
C LYS A 192 5.68 -7.42 -28.47
N SER A 193 5.39 -6.91 -27.27
CA SER A 193 6.21 -5.90 -26.58
C SER A 193 7.32 -6.50 -25.72
N HIS A 194 7.54 -7.83 -25.78
CA HIS A 194 8.55 -8.55 -25.01
C HIS A 194 8.45 -8.41 -23.48
N LEU A 195 7.23 -8.17 -22.98
CA LEU A 195 6.93 -8.20 -21.55
C LEU A 195 6.73 -9.61 -21.02
N VAL A 196 6.18 -10.51 -21.84
CA VAL A 196 6.03 -11.92 -21.49
C VAL A 196 7.35 -12.63 -21.73
N LYS A 197 7.98 -13.08 -20.65
CA LYS A 197 9.29 -13.75 -20.68
C LYS A 197 9.18 -15.23 -20.39
N GLU A 198 10.24 -15.98 -20.67
CA GLU A 198 10.33 -17.42 -20.34
C GLU A 198 9.97 -17.72 -18.88
N ASN A 199 10.33 -16.84 -17.94
CA ASN A 199 9.96 -17.00 -16.53
C ASN A 199 8.44 -16.93 -16.28
N ASN A 200 7.69 -16.15 -17.08
CA ASN A 200 6.23 -16.09 -16.98
C ASN A 200 5.62 -17.45 -17.32
N PHE A 201 6.01 -18.02 -18.46
CA PHE A 201 5.53 -19.33 -18.90
C PHE A 201 5.85 -20.43 -17.89
N LYS A 202 7.10 -20.46 -17.39
CA LYS A 202 7.52 -21.41 -16.35
C LYS A 202 6.69 -21.28 -15.08
N VAL A 203 6.42 -20.04 -14.62
CA VAL A 203 5.62 -19.83 -13.41
C VAL A 203 4.15 -20.17 -13.63
N ILE A 204 3.57 -19.90 -14.80
CA ILE A 204 2.21 -20.32 -15.14
C ILE A 204 2.12 -21.85 -15.13
N GLU A 205 3.05 -22.55 -15.78
CA GLU A 205 3.10 -24.02 -15.82
C GLU A 205 3.33 -24.63 -14.42
N GLN A 206 4.21 -24.02 -13.61
CA GLN A 206 4.41 -24.40 -12.22
C GLN A 206 3.13 -24.23 -11.40
N ARG A 207 2.39 -23.12 -11.58
CA ARG A 207 1.12 -22.90 -10.86
C ARG A 207 0.04 -23.90 -11.26
N ARG A 208 0.00 -24.33 -12.53
CA ARG A 208 -0.91 -25.40 -12.99
C ARG A 208 -0.59 -26.74 -12.32
N THR A 209 0.70 -27.07 -12.16
CA THR A 209 1.16 -28.37 -11.66
C THR A 209 1.36 -28.42 -10.14
N SER A 210 1.56 -27.28 -9.50
CA SER A 210 1.79 -27.12 -8.06
C SER A 210 1.10 -25.82 -7.59
N PRO A 211 -0.21 -25.88 -7.30
CA PRO A 211 -0.97 -24.69 -6.92
C PRO A 211 -0.48 -24.11 -5.58
N LEU A 212 -0.47 -22.78 -5.48
CA LEU A 212 -0.14 -22.08 -4.24
C LEU A 212 -1.17 -22.39 -3.14
N PRO A 213 -0.79 -22.26 -1.86
CA PRO A 213 -1.75 -22.26 -0.76
C PRO A 213 -2.87 -21.27 -1.01
N LYS A 214 -4.11 -21.69 -0.77
CA LYS A 214 -5.29 -20.83 -0.95
C LYS A 214 -5.47 -19.95 0.27
N LEU A 215 -5.86 -18.69 0.06
CA LEU A 215 -6.44 -17.86 1.11
C LEU A 215 -7.96 -17.89 0.96
N LEU A 216 -8.62 -18.79 1.69
CA LEU A 216 -10.08 -18.91 1.70
C LEU A 216 -10.64 -18.39 3.02
N LEU A 217 -11.77 -17.71 2.97
CA LEU A 217 -12.47 -17.27 4.17
C LEU A 217 -13.03 -18.48 4.91
N SER A 218 -12.85 -18.49 6.23
CA SER A 218 -13.41 -19.53 7.10
C SER A 218 -14.93 -19.53 7.07
N GLU A 219 -15.54 -20.71 6.99
CA GLU A 219 -17.00 -20.87 7.09
C GLU A 219 -17.57 -20.33 8.42
N LYS A 220 -16.76 -20.21 9.48
CA LYS A 220 -17.15 -19.57 10.74
C LYS A 220 -17.51 -18.08 10.59
N LEU A 221 -17.11 -17.45 9.48
CA LEU A 221 -17.49 -16.07 9.17
C LEU A 221 -18.93 -15.97 8.64
N LYS A 222 -19.62 -17.09 8.42
CA LYS A 222 -21.03 -17.16 8.02
C LYS A 222 -21.88 -17.63 9.19
N THR A 223 -22.87 -16.85 9.57
CA THR A 223 -23.78 -17.10 10.69
C THR A 223 -25.24 -17.10 10.25
N ASN A 224 -25.59 -16.33 9.22
CA ASN A 224 -26.96 -16.00 8.84
C ASN A 224 -27.35 -16.55 7.47
N ASN A 225 -26.45 -17.22 6.75
CA ASN A 225 -26.63 -17.67 5.37
C ASN A 225 -27.07 -16.53 4.43
N GLU A 226 -26.50 -15.34 4.61
CA GLU A 226 -26.79 -14.19 3.76
C GLU A 226 -26.31 -14.43 2.33
N LYS A 227 -26.98 -13.80 1.36
CA LYS A 227 -26.69 -13.93 -0.07
C LYS A 227 -26.63 -12.57 -0.73
N GLY A 228 -25.92 -12.50 -1.86
CA GLY A 228 -25.76 -11.29 -2.65
C GLY A 228 -24.48 -10.52 -2.31
N PHE A 229 -24.46 -9.23 -2.67
CA PHE A 229 -23.30 -8.36 -2.53
C PHE A 229 -23.45 -7.43 -1.34
N LYS A 230 -22.36 -7.19 -0.59
CA LYS A 230 -22.22 -6.14 0.41
C LYS A 230 -21.29 -5.06 -0.13
N LEU A 231 -21.70 -3.81 -0.02
CA LEU A 231 -20.90 -2.64 -0.39
C LEU A 231 -20.71 -1.72 0.82
N ASP A 232 -19.57 -1.03 0.90
CA ASP A 232 -19.38 0.12 1.78
C ASP A 232 -18.36 1.11 1.21
N PHE A 233 -18.44 2.37 1.67
CA PHE A 233 -17.58 3.47 1.24
C PHE A 233 -16.96 4.17 2.45
N LEU A 234 -15.67 4.46 2.38
CA LEU A 234 -14.96 5.25 3.37
C LEU A 234 -14.18 6.36 2.68
N LYS A 235 -14.42 7.60 3.13
CA LYS A 235 -13.60 8.76 2.79
C LYS A 235 -12.69 9.09 3.98
N LEU A 236 -11.39 9.11 3.76
CA LEU A 236 -10.46 9.68 4.74
C LEU A 236 -10.42 11.20 4.59
N ASP A 237 -10.43 11.91 5.72
CA ASP A 237 -10.24 13.36 5.71
C ASP A 237 -8.81 13.74 5.23
N GLU A 238 -8.65 15.02 4.89
CA GLU A 238 -7.40 15.54 4.35
C GLU A 238 -6.22 15.45 5.34
N GLU A 239 -6.46 15.61 6.65
CA GLU A 239 -5.42 15.54 7.68
C GLU A 239 -4.92 14.10 7.85
N THR A 240 -5.85 13.16 8.00
CA THR A 240 -5.58 11.72 8.05
C THR A 240 -4.82 11.28 6.79
N THR A 241 -5.27 11.70 5.61
CA THR A 241 -4.59 11.41 4.34
C THR A 241 -3.16 11.92 4.32
N LYS A 242 -2.93 13.18 4.69
CA LYS A 242 -1.59 13.78 4.77
C LYS A 242 -0.68 13.03 5.75
N ASN A 243 -1.21 12.67 6.91
CA ASN A 243 -0.46 11.96 7.93
C ASN A 243 -0.04 10.56 7.46
N ILE A 244 -0.96 9.81 6.82
CA ILE A 244 -0.65 8.49 6.25
C ILE A 244 0.41 8.59 5.14
N LEU A 245 0.26 9.54 4.20
CA LEU A 245 1.23 9.75 3.13
C LEU A 245 2.63 10.05 3.71
N LYS A 246 2.70 10.88 4.76
CA LYS A 246 3.94 11.23 5.45
C LYS A 246 4.57 10.01 6.14
N ILE A 247 3.80 9.30 6.98
CA ILE A 247 4.33 8.18 7.79
C ILE A 247 4.69 6.97 6.94
N SER A 248 3.91 6.69 5.90
CA SER A 248 4.19 5.62 4.93
C SER A 248 5.52 5.87 4.21
N LYS A 249 5.74 7.11 3.74
CA LYS A 249 7.01 7.54 3.14
C LYS A 249 8.19 7.43 4.10
N GLN A 250 8.03 7.83 5.36
CA GLN A 250 9.08 7.74 6.38
C GLN A 250 9.50 6.30 6.69
N ASN A 251 8.60 5.33 6.52
CA ASN A 251 8.86 3.90 6.74
C ASN A 251 9.27 3.12 5.49
N ALA A 252 9.47 3.82 4.36
CA ALA A 252 9.73 3.22 3.05
C ALA A 252 8.65 2.22 2.61
N VAL A 253 7.38 2.53 2.91
CA VAL A 253 6.22 1.74 2.50
C VAL A 253 5.46 2.49 1.41
N LYS A 254 5.07 1.79 0.33
CA LYS A 254 4.17 2.34 -0.69
C LYS A 254 2.72 2.21 -0.24
N MET A 255 1.84 3.09 -0.74
CA MET A 255 0.43 3.13 -0.34
C MET A 255 -0.31 1.81 -0.57
N THR A 256 -0.04 1.10 -1.68
CA THR A 256 -0.58 -0.24 -1.91
C THR A 256 -0.21 -1.19 -0.78
N GLY A 257 1.09 -1.32 -0.46
CA GLY A 257 1.54 -2.21 0.62
C GLY A 257 1.06 -1.76 2.00
N PHE A 258 0.94 -0.45 2.24
CA PHE A 258 0.40 0.09 3.49
C PHE A 258 -1.04 -0.38 3.71
N PHE A 259 -1.95 -0.05 2.80
CA PHE A 259 -3.38 -0.35 3.02
C PHE A 259 -3.72 -1.82 2.83
N TYR A 260 -3.01 -2.55 1.97
CA TYR A 260 -3.16 -4.00 1.91
C TYR A 260 -2.78 -4.63 3.26
N MET A 261 -1.69 -4.20 3.87
CA MET A 261 -1.31 -4.69 5.19
C MET A 261 -2.31 -4.29 6.27
N VAL A 262 -2.89 -3.09 6.20
CA VAL A 262 -3.99 -2.68 7.09
C VAL A 262 -5.17 -3.65 6.97
N SER A 263 -5.54 -4.02 5.74
CA SER A 263 -6.60 -5.00 5.48
C SER A 263 -6.29 -6.37 6.07
N LEU A 264 -5.07 -6.89 5.90
CA LEU A 264 -4.69 -8.18 6.49
C LEU A 264 -4.73 -8.16 8.02
N TYR A 265 -4.26 -7.08 8.64
CA TYR A 265 -4.37 -6.90 10.08
C TYR A 265 -5.81 -6.83 10.55
N ALA A 266 -6.68 -6.11 9.83
CA ALA A 266 -8.10 -6.02 10.16
C ALA A 266 -8.81 -7.37 10.03
N LEU A 267 -8.44 -8.17 9.01
CA LEU A 267 -8.96 -9.52 8.81
C LEU A 267 -8.48 -10.47 9.89
N ARG A 268 -7.19 -10.41 10.25
CA ARG A 268 -6.63 -11.17 11.37
C ARG A 268 -7.31 -10.82 12.71
N ASP A 269 -7.54 -9.54 12.97
CA ASP A 269 -8.22 -9.08 14.19
C ASP A 269 -9.67 -9.63 14.23
N LEU A 270 -10.36 -9.71 13.08
CA LEU A 270 -11.65 -10.38 12.96
C LEU A 270 -11.53 -11.89 13.25
N TYR A 271 -10.56 -12.57 12.63
CA TYR A 271 -10.34 -14.02 12.83
C TYR A 271 -10.09 -14.36 14.30
N GLY A 272 -9.24 -13.58 14.97
CA GLY A 272 -8.96 -13.75 16.41
C GLY A 272 -10.21 -13.59 17.28
N LYS A 273 -11.09 -12.63 16.96
CA LYS A 273 -12.37 -12.44 17.67
C LYS A 273 -13.28 -13.66 17.59
N TYR A 274 -13.25 -14.39 16.46
CA TYR A 274 -14.08 -15.57 16.23
C TYR A 274 -13.36 -16.90 16.46
N GLU A 275 -12.22 -16.87 17.15
CA GLU A 275 -11.42 -18.07 17.47
C GLU A 275 -11.07 -18.87 16.19
N ILE A 276 -10.65 -18.14 15.17
CA ILE A 276 -10.13 -18.66 13.90
C ILE A 276 -8.64 -18.35 13.88
N GLU A 277 -7.82 -19.37 13.62
CA GLU A 277 -6.40 -19.17 13.40
C GLU A 277 -6.19 -18.42 12.07
N PHE A 278 -5.44 -17.33 12.11
CA PHE A 278 -5.08 -16.59 10.90
C PHE A 278 -3.78 -17.20 10.34
N PRO A 279 -3.73 -17.52 9.04
CA PRO A 279 -2.55 -18.17 8.46
C PRO A 279 -1.32 -17.25 8.49
N SER A 280 -0.15 -17.82 8.76
CA SER A 280 1.14 -17.12 8.64
C SER A 280 1.55 -16.91 7.18
N ASP A 281 1.13 -17.82 6.30
CA ASP A 281 1.37 -17.76 4.86
C ASP A 281 0.09 -17.28 4.17
N VAL A 282 0.14 -16.11 3.54
CA VAL A 282 -1.03 -15.46 2.98
C VAL A 282 -0.85 -15.29 1.48
N LEU A 283 -1.77 -15.87 0.69
CA LEU A 283 -1.84 -15.58 -0.74
C LEU A 283 -2.31 -14.13 -0.93
N ILE A 284 -1.46 -13.33 -1.55
CA ILE A 284 -1.69 -11.92 -1.87
C ILE A 284 -2.24 -11.85 -3.29
N GLY A 285 -3.38 -11.20 -3.49
CA GLY A 285 -3.92 -10.89 -4.81
C GLY A 285 -4.09 -9.40 -5.04
N LEU A 286 -3.47 -8.92 -6.12
CA LEU A 286 -3.48 -7.51 -6.50
C LEU A 286 -3.91 -7.36 -7.96
N ALA A 287 -4.99 -6.61 -8.16
CA ALA A 287 -5.33 -6.11 -9.48
C ALA A 287 -4.43 -4.93 -9.82
N ALA A 288 -3.65 -5.04 -10.90
CA ALA A 288 -2.70 -4.03 -11.33
C ALA A 288 -3.00 -3.59 -12.78
N SER A 289 -3.15 -2.28 -12.97
CA SER A 289 -3.21 -1.72 -14.33
C SER A 289 -1.81 -1.58 -14.92
N LEU A 290 -1.58 -2.25 -16.05
CA LEU A 290 -0.32 -2.16 -16.79
C LEU A 290 -0.11 -0.78 -17.39
N ARG A 291 -1.21 -0.06 -17.69
CA ARG A 291 -1.18 1.33 -18.13
C ARG A 291 -0.47 2.23 -17.12
N ILE A 292 -0.72 2.06 -15.83
CA ILE A 292 -0.05 2.85 -14.79
C ILE A 292 1.36 2.36 -14.55
N ARG A 293 1.52 1.03 -14.51
CA ARG A 293 2.78 0.44 -14.09
C ARG A 293 3.92 0.68 -15.08
N TYR A 294 3.61 0.70 -16.37
CA TYR A 294 4.61 0.77 -17.42
C TYR A 294 4.53 2.01 -18.31
N ASN A 295 3.66 2.98 -18.02
CA ASN A 295 3.73 4.29 -18.64
C ASN A 295 4.94 5.08 -18.07
N PRO A 296 5.83 5.67 -18.89
CA PRO A 296 5.75 5.87 -20.34
C PRO A 296 6.53 4.86 -21.19
N VAL A 297 7.02 3.77 -20.59
CA VAL A 297 7.82 2.75 -21.27
C VAL A 297 7.03 2.07 -22.39
N LEU A 298 5.73 1.86 -22.21
CA LEU A 298 4.86 1.17 -23.16
C LEU A 298 3.55 1.91 -23.39
N ASP A 299 3.09 1.90 -24.63
CA ASP A 299 1.77 2.39 -25.02
C ASP A 299 0.76 1.23 -25.02
N PHE A 300 -0.08 1.22 -23.99
CA PHE A 300 -1.18 0.27 -23.87
C PHE A 300 -2.49 0.79 -24.47
N SER A 301 -2.48 1.95 -25.15
CA SER A 301 -3.68 2.49 -25.79
C SER A 301 -4.37 1.53 -26.77
N PRO A 302 -3.71 0.53 -27.42
CA PRO A 302 -4.38 -0.48 -28.24
C PRO A 302 -5.28 -1.46 -27.48
N CYS A 303 -5.08 -1.67 -26.18
CA CYS A 303 -5.91 -2.53 -25.35
C CYS A 303 -7.06 -1.73 -24.72
N ARG A 304 -8.18 -2.39 -24.43
CA ARG A 304 -9.30 -1.78 -23.71
C ARG A 304 -9.22 -2.02 -22.20
N THR A 305 -8.95 -3.27 -21.83
CA THR A 305 -8.81 -3.71 -20.46
C THR A 305 -7.33 -3.89 -20.16
N HIS A 306 -6.81 -3.11 -19.22
CA HIS A 306 -5.38 -3.08 -18.89
C HIS A 306 -5.04 -3.76 -17.57
N ILE A 307 -5.97 -4.52 -17.02
CA ILE A 307 -5.85 -5.12 -15.70
C ILE A 307 -5.19 -6.48 -15.82
N CYS A 308 -4.08 -6.69 -15.11
CA CYS A 308 -3.61 -8.02 -14.77
C CYS A 308 -3.86 -8.29 -13.29
N ASN A 309 -4.13 -9.54 -12.94
CA ASN A 309 -4.12 -9.97 -11.55
C ASN A 309 -2.76 -10.58 -11.24
N PHE A 310 -2.14 -10.10 -10.18
CA PHE A 310 -0.89 -10.62 -9.65
C PHE A 310 -1.18 -11.37 -8.35
N GLU A 311 -0.67 -12.59 -8.25
CA GLU A 311 -0.83 -13.47 -7.09
C GLU A 311 0.53 -13.95 -6.61
N THR A 312 0.79 -13.85 -5.31
CA THR A 312 2.06 -14.29 -4.69
C THR A 312 1.84 -14.71 -3.26
N LEU A 313 2.71 -15.60 -2.76
CA LEU A 313 2.68 -16.00 -1.35
C LEU A 313 3.51 -15.04 -0.50
N LEU A 314 2.90 -14.46 0.54
CA LEU A 314 3.60 -13.77 1.62
C LEU A 314 3.83 -14.79 2.74
N GLU A 315 5.06 -15.29 2.84
CA GLU A 315 5.45 -16.37 3.77
C GLU A 315 5.90 -15.83 5.13
N ASP A 316 5.72 -16.65 6.18
CA ASP A 316 6.26 -16.44 7.53
C ASP A 316 5.88 -15.08 8.16
N CYS A 317 4.70 -14.55 7.84
CA CYS A 317 4.23 -13.27 8.36
C CYS A 317 3.53 -13.47 9.72
N GLU A 318 4.19 -13.09 10.82
CA GLU A 318 3.60 -13.23 12.17
C GLU A 318 2.55 -12.16 12.51
N PHE A 319 2.39 -11.13 11.67
CA PHE A 319 1.51 -9.98 11.92
C PHE A 319 1.78 -9.24 13.23
N LYS A 320 3.01 -9.26 13.75
CA LYS A 320 3.37 -8.56 15.01
C LYS A 320 3.96 -7.17 14.79
N ASN A 321 4.49 -6.88 13.60
CA ASN A 321 5.13 -5.61 13.30
C ASN A 321 4.68 -5.09 11.94
N PHE A 322 3.65 -4.24 11.97
CA PHE A 322 2.98 -3.71 10.79
C PHE A 322 3.96 -3.16 9.74
N TRP A 323 4.97 -2.40 10.16
CA TRP A 323 5.92 -1.78 9.23
C TRP A 323 6.90 -2.76 8.63
N HIS A 324 7.28 -3.80 9.37
CA HIS A 324 8.09 -4.89 8.83
C HIS A 324 7.29 -5.66 7.77
N ASP A 325 6.08 -6.07 8.13
CA ASP A 325 5.21 -6.87 7.27
C ASP A 325 4.84 -6.09 6.00
N ALA A 326 4.51 -4.80 6.12
CA ALA A 326 4.23 -3.94 4.98
C ALA A 326 5.45 -3.71 4.06
N ARG A 327 6.69 -3.73 4.60
CA ARG A 327 7.91 -3.68 3.78
C ARG A 327 8.17 -5.00 3.07
N MET A 328 7.96 -6.14 3.75
CA MET A 328 8.04 -7.46 3.12
C MET A 328 7.09 -7.53 1.92
N LEU A 329 5.83 -7.11 2.12
CA LEU A 329 4.85 -7.04 1.04
C LEU A 329 5.28 -6.12 -0.11
N ASN A 330 5.83 -4.93 0.18
CA ASN A 330 6.31 -4.04 -0.88
C ASN A 330 7.48 -4.60 -1.68
N GLU A 331 8.45 -5.26 -1.02
CA GLU A 331 9.56 -5.91 -1.71
C GLU A 331 9.07 -7.08 -2.55
N LEU A 332 8.12 -7.85 -2.05
CA LEU A 332 7.49 -8.94 -2.79
C LEU A 332 6.78 -8.42 -4.05
N ILE A 333 5.92 -7.40 -3.91
CA ILE A 333 5.26 -6.74 -5.04
C ILE A 333 6.31 -6.21 -6.03
N ARG A 334 7.40 -5.58 -5.55
CA ARG A 334 8.45 -5.04 -6.41
C ARG A 334 9.14 -6.14 -7.22
N LYS A 335 9.52 -7.25 -6.57
CA LYS A 335 10.21 -8.38 -7.19
C LYS A 335 9.33 -9.02 -8.27
N GLU A 336 8.10 -9.33 -7.92
CA GLU A 336 7.23 -10.11 -8.80
C GLU A 336 6.71 -9.33 -10.00
N THR A 337 6.80 -8.01 -9.95
CA THR A 337 6.34 -7.12 -11.03
C THR A 337 7.48 -6.41 -11.74
N ASP A 338 8.70 -6.86 -11.46
CA ASP A 338 9.92 -6.40 -12.10
C ASP A 338 9.87 -6.65 -13.60
N LEU A 339 10.22 -5.65 -14.40
CA LEU A 339 10.22 -5.74 -15.87
C LEU A 339 11.22 -6.78 -16.38
N GLU A 340 12.29 -7.02 -15.64
CA GLU A 340 13.35 -7.93 -16.08
C GLU A 340 13.05 -9.38 -15.75
N ASN A 341 12.59 -9.64 -14.53
CA ASN A 341 12.53 -10.97 -13.93
C ASN A 341 11.14 -11.36 -13.39
N GLY A 342 10.21 -10.41 -13.31
CA GLY A 342 8.88 -10.61 -12.73
C GLY A 342 7.95 -11.48 -13.59
N VAL A 343 6.83 -11.82 -12.97
CA VAL A 343 5.72 -12.57 -13.58
C VAL A 343 4.55 -11.61 -13.71
N LEU A 344 4.35 -11.12 -14.93
CA LEU A 344 3.34 -10.15 -15.30
C LEU A 344 1.92 -10.74 -15.24
N PHE A 345 1.79 -11.99 -15.69
CA PHE A 345 0.51 -12.68 -15.84
C PHE A 345 0.45 -13.89 -14.91
N THR A 346 -0.67 -14.03 -14.20
CA THR A 346 -0.99 -15.25 -13.44
C THR A 346 -1.84 -16.20 -14.28
N VAL A 347 -2.34 -17.26 -13.66
CA VAL A 347 -3.27 -18.23 -14.29
C VAL A 347 -4.55 -17.58 -14.83
N THR A 348 -4.90 -16.37 -14.41
CA THR A 348 -6.07 -15.64 -14.94
C THR A 348 -5.87 -15.06 -16.33
N HIS A 349 -4.64 -15.05 -16.84
CA HIS A 349 -4.26 -14.58 -18.17
C HIS A 349 -3.54 -15.67 -18.96
N ASP A 350 -3.70 -16.90 -18.53
CA ASP A 350 -3.22 -18.09 -19.20
C ASP A 350 -4.16 -18.42 -20.37
N TYR A 351 -3.66 -18.32 -21.60
CA TYR A 351 -4.46 -18.41 -22.81
C TYR A 351 -5.24 -19.74 -22.92
N GLU A 352 -4.60 -20.87 -22.62
CA GLU A 352 -5.31 -22.17 -22.71
C GLU A 352 -6.33 -22.31 -21.59
N GLY A 353 -5.97 -21.93 -20.35
CA GLY A 353 -6.89 -21.96 -19.20
C GLY A 353 -8.10 -21.05 -19.39
N LEU A 354 -7.90 -19.87 -20.00
CA LEU A 354 -8.99 -18.96 -20.38
C LEU A 354 -9.92 -19.59 -21.42
N ASN A 355 -9.38 -20.29 -22.41
CA ASN A 355 -10.20 -20.96 -23.42
C ASN A 355 -10.99 -22.12 -22.82
N GLU A 356 -10.36 -22.97 -22.00
CA GLU A 356 -11.04 -24.06 -21.29
C GLU A 356 -12.17 -23.53 -20.40
N PHE A 357 -11.92 -22.46 -19.64
CA PHE A 357 -12.94 -21.80 -18.82
C PHE A 357 -14.08 -21.26 -19.67
N ASN A 358 -13.76 -20.55 -20.76
CA ASN A 358 -14.77 -19.99 -21.65
C ASN A 358 -15.63 -21.08 -22.31
N GLU A 359 -15.02 -22.17 -22.79
CA GLU A 359 -15.74 -23.31 -23.35
C GLU A 359 -16.68 -23.93 -22.32
N TYR A 360 -16.24 -24.08 -21.06
CA TYR A 360 -17.07 -24.61 -20.00
C TYR A 360 -18.27 -23.70 -19.70
N PHE A 361 -18.05 -22.39 -19.53
CA PHE A 361 -19.11 -21.42 -19.25
C PHE A 361 -20.10 -21.23 -20.41
N LEU A 362 -19.64 -21.45 -21.64
CA LEU A 362 -20.46 -21.34 -22.84
C LEU A 362 -21.16 -22.65 -23.24
N SER A 363 -20.90 -23.75 -22.52
CA SER A 363 -21.53 -25.05 -22.77
C SER A 363 -23.00 -25.11 -22.33
N ASP A 364 -23.69 -26.20 -22.67
CA ASP A 364 -25.10 -26.44 -22.30
C ASP A 364 -25.27 -26.93 -20.83
N LYS A 365 -24.28 -26.70 -19.98
CA LYS A 365 -24.30 -27.10 -18.56
C LYS A 365 -25.31 -26.27 -17.78
N SER A 366 -25.78 -26.81 -16.66
CA SER A 366 -26.67 -26.07 -15.78
C SER A 366 -25.92 -24.89 -15.14
N LYS A 367 -26.65 -23.82 -14.77
CA LYS A 367 -26.07 -22.70 -14.02
C LYS A 367 -25.35 -23.18 -12.75
N GLU A 368 -25.89 -24.17 -12.07
CA GLU A 368 -25.28 -24.76 -10.87
C GLU A 368 -23.94 -25.43 -11.17
N ASP A 369 -23.85 -26.22 -12.24
CA ASP A 369 -22.59 -26.85 -12.67
C ASP A 369 -21.53 -25.80 -13.03
N ILE A 370 -21.92 -24.73 -13.73
CA ILE A 370 -21.04 -23.62 -14.10
C ILE A 370 -20.49 -22.92 -12.86
N LEU A 371 -21.37 -22.58 -11.91
CA LEU A 371 -20.94 -21.92 -10.68
C LEU A 371 -20.06 -22.83 -9.81
N ASN A 372 -20.41 -24.12 -9.71
CA ASN A 372 -19.58 -25.09 -9.01
C ASN A 372 -18.20 -25.19 -9.66
N TYR A 373 -18.12 -25.31 -10.99
CA TYR A 373 -16.85 -25.34 -11.71
C TYR A 373 -16.02 -24.08 -11.43
N GLY A 374 -16.59 -22.88 -11.57
CA GLY A 374 -15.90 -21.63 -11.26
C GLY A 374 -15.39 -21.56 -9.82
N SER A 375 -16.21 -21.96 -8.85
CA SER A 375 -15.84 -21.94 -7.42
C SER A 375 -14.69 -22.89 -7.08
N HIS A 376 -14.62 -24.07 -7.72
CA HIS A 376 -13.52 -25.01 -7.51
C HIS A 376 -12.17 -24.45 -7.97
N HIS A 377 -12.18 -23.59 -9.00
CA HIS A 377 -11.00 -22.93 -9.56
C HIS A 377 -10.59 -21.67 -8.80
N SER A 378 -11.44 -21.14 -7.91
CA SER A 378 -11.05 -20.01 -7.05
C SER A 378 -10.01 -20.44 -6.00
N THR A 379 -8.94 -19.65 -5.90
CA THR A 379 -7.79 -19.87 -5.00
C THR A 379 -7.66 -18.76 -3.95
N LEU A 380 -8.39 -17.67 -4.13
CA LEU A 380 -8.19 -16.43 -3.41
C LEU A 380 -9.54 -15.77 -3.10
N ASP A 381 -9.83 -15.59 -1.82
CA ASP A 381 -11.04 -14.91 -1.36
C ASP A 381 -10.82 -13.41 -1.06
N PHE A 382 -9.59 -12.90 -1.08
CA PHE A 382 -9.30 -11.49 -0.77
C PHE A 382 -8.38 -10.85 -1.82
N ALA A 383 -8.85 -9.78 -2.47
CA ALA A 383 -8.01 -9.01 -3.38
C ALA A 383 -8.06 -7.50 -3.11
N TYR A 384 -7.06 -6.81 -3.64
CA TYR A 384 -6.90 -5.38 -3.49
C TYR A 384 -6.60 -4.73 -4.84
N SER A 385 -7.29 -3.62 -5.11
CA SER A 385 -7.20 -2.87 -6.36
C SER A 385 -6.86 -1.41 -6.05
N ASN A 386 -5.81 -0.90 -6.67
CA ASN A 386 -5.35 0.47 -6.46
C ASN A 386 -5.45 1.28 -7.75
N LEU A 387 -6.47 2.14 -7.82
CA LEU A 387 -6.63 3.11 -8.90
C LEU A 387 -5.74 4.35 -8.70
N GLY A 388 -5.26 4.57 -7.48
CA GLY A 388 -4.25 5.56 -7.17
C GLY A 388 -4.66 6.98 -7.58
N PRO A 389 -3.69 7.85 -7.95
CA PRO A 389 -3.97 9.20 -8.41
C PRO A 389 -4.26 9.27 -9.91
N TYR A 390 -4.33 8.14 -10.64
CA TYR A 390 -4.45 8.17 -12.10
C TYR A 390 -5.63 9.02 -12.58
N VAL A 391 -6.79 8.80 -11.98
CA VAL A 391 -8.01 9.54 -12.30
C VAL A 391 -7.84 11.03 -12.00
N ASN A 392 -7.19 11.37 -10.88
CA ASN A 392 -6.87 12.75 -10.51
C ASN A 392 -5.90 13.42 -11.50
N ASP A 393 -4.93 12.67 -12.01
CA ASP A 393 -3.83 13.21 -12.81
C ASP A 393 -4.16 13.28 -14.31
N ASN A 394 -5.06 12.43 -14.80
CA ASN A 394 -5.35 12.28 -16.23
C ASN A 394 -6.71 12.84 -16.65
N VAL A 395 -7.60 13.17 -15.70
CA VAL A 395 -8.92 13.71 -16.02
C VAL A 395 -8.99 15.20 -15.70
N SER A 396 -9.22 16.02 -16.73
CA SER A 396 -9.46 17.46 -16.56
C SER A 396 -10.86 17.70 -15.98
N VAL A 397 -11.02 18.68 -15.10
CA VAL A 397 -12.33 19.07 -14.56
C VAL A 397 -12.76 20.40 -15.15
N VAL A 398 -13.98 20.46 -15.67
CA VAL A 398 -14.64 21.69 -16.12
C VAL A 398 -15.19 22.41 -14.90
N GLN A 399 -14.83 23.68 -14.72
CA GLN A 399 -15.36 24.49 -13.63
C GLN A 399 -16.84 24.75 -13.86
N GLY A 400 -17.64 24.52 -12.83
CA GLY A 400 -19.07 24.74 -12.89
C GLY A 400 -19.74 24.51 -11.54
N PRO A 401 -21.07 24.60 -11.52
CA PRO A 401 -21.82 24.56 -10.28
C PRO A 401 -21.95 23.14 -9.68
N LEU A 402 -21.55 22.10 -10.40
CA LEU A 402 -21.49 20.72 -9.91
C LEU A 402 -20.06 20.37 -9.52
N CYS A 403 -19.81 20.19 -8.23
CA CYS A 403 -18.48 19.95 -7.67
C CYS A 403 -18.33 18.50 -7.21
N ILE A 404 -17.42 17.74 -7.84
CA ILE A 404 -17.10 16.37 -7.42
C ILE A 404 -16.39 16.37 -6.06
N LYS A 405 -17.00 15.69 -5.08
CA LYS A 405 -16.49 15.56 -3.71
C LYS A 405 -15.92 14.17 -3.41
N GLU A 406 -16.48 13.14 -4.02
CA GLU A 406 -16.09 11.74 -3.77
C GLU A 406 -16.23 10.90 -5.02
N ILE A 407 -15.36 9.90 -5.19
CA ILE A 407 -15.37 8.93 -6.29
C ILE A 407 -15.03 7.55 -5.71
N TYR A 408 -15.84 6.56 -6.03
CA TYR A 408 -15.65 5.16 -5.66
C TYR A 408 -15.77 4.27 -6.89
N CYS A 409 -15.02 3.18 -6.93
CA CYS A 409 -15.12 2.12 -7.93
C CYS A 409 -15.44 0.82 -7.21
N SER A 410 -16.34 0.01 -7.76
CA SER A 410 -16.82 -1.22 -7.15
C SER A 410 -16.98 -2.29 -8.22
N ASP A 411 -16.52 -3.50 -7.93
CA ASP A 411 -16.83 -4.69 -8.71
C ASP A 411 -17.85 -5.53 -7.93
N SER A 412 -18.93 -5.97 -8.57
CA SER A 412 -19.94 -6.81 -7.91
C SER A 412 -19.37 -8.20 -7.59
N LEU A 413 -19.77 -8.74 -6.42
CA LEU A 413 -19.41 -10.09 -5.93
C LEU A 413 -20.66 -10.71 -5.28
N GLN A 414 -21.50 -11.41 -6.05
CA GLN A 414 -22.80 -11.93 -5.59
C GLN A 414 -23.09 -13.37 -6.00
N THR A 415 -22.22 -14.02 -6.76
CA THR A 415 -22.40 -15.43 -7.15
C THR A 415 -22.44 -16.37 -5.95
N GLU A 416 -23.23 -17.44 -6.04
CA GLU A 416 -23.31 -18.48 -5.02
C GLU A 416 -23.40 -19.87 -5.68
N PRO A 417 -22.39 -20.76 -5.51
CA PRO A 417 -21.14 -20.50 -4.80
C PRO A 417 -20.31 -19.38 -5.45
N ALA A 418 -19.48 -18.69 -4.67
CA ALA A 418 -18.64 -17.61 -5.18
C ALA A 418 -17.63 -18.18 -6.21
N ILE A 419 -17.60 -17.60 -7.40
CA ILE A 419 -16.73 -18.04 -8.51
C ILE A 419 -15.50 -17.16 -8.73
N SER A 420 -15.45 -16.01 -8.07
CA SER A 420 -14.36 -15.06 -8.13
C SER A 420 -13.75 -14.88 -6.73
N ILE A 421 -13.31 -13.67 -6.40
CA ILE A 421 -12.87 -13.29 -5.06
C ILE A 421 -14.08 -13.04 -4.15
N SER A 422 -13.90 -13.15 -2.84
CA SER A 422 -14.98 -12.97 -1.87
C SER A 422 -14.99 -11.59 -1.22
N ILE A 423 -13.85 -10.91 -1.15
CA ILE A 423 -13.67 -9.55 -0.65
C ILE A 423 -12.76 -8.79 -1.62
N ILE A 424 -13.19 -7.60 -2.05
CA ILE A 424 -12.36 -6.68 -2.82
C ILE A 424 -12.33 -5.31 -2.17
N HIS A 425 -11.15 -4.70 -2.18
CA HIS A 425 -10.96 -3.32 -1.79
C HIS A 425 -10.51 -2.51 -2.99
N HIS A 426 -11.19 -1.40 -3.27
CA HIS A 426 -10.69 -0.39 -4.19
C HIS A 426 -10.22 0.83 -3.43
N VAL A 427 -9.04 1.34 -3.77
CA VAL A 427 -8.56 2.63 -3.27
C VAL A 427 -8.38 3.62 -4.41
N ILE A 428 -8.92 4.82 -4.22
CA ILE A 428 -8.84 5.95 -5.15
C ILE A 428 -8.26 7.15 -4.41
N PHE A 429 -7.37 7.88 -5.07
CA PHE A 429 -6.92 9.18 -4.61
C PHE A 429 -7.59 10.27 -5.44
N TRP A 430 -8.31 11.17 -4.78
CA TRP A 430 -9.01 12.27 -5.43
C TRP A 430 -8.77 13.57 -4.67
N ARG A 431 -8.15 14.55 -5.32
CA ARG A 431 -7.98 15.92 -4.82
C ARG A 431 -7.42 16.04 -3.40
N GLY A 432 -6.43 15.22 -3.06
CA GLY A 432 -5.76 15.29 -1.76
C GLY A 432 -6.33 14.35 -0.70
N GLU A 433 -7.38 13.60 -1.01
CA GLU A 433 -8.08 12.70 -0.09
C GLU A 433 -8.05 11.26 -0.63
N ILE A 434 -8.04 10.29 0.28
CA ILE A 434 -8.07 8.86 -0.04
C ILE A 434 -9.48 8.32 0.19
N MET A 435 -9.99 7.58 -0.77
CA MET A 435 -11.33 7.00 -0.78
C MET A 435 -11.22 5.49 -0.95
N PHE A 436 -12.00 4.76 -0.16
CA PHE A 436 -12.09 3.30 -0.20
C PHE A 436 -13.50 2.87 -0.55
N GLN A 437 -13.55 1.84 -1.37
CA GLN A 437 -14.72 0.97 -1.49
C GLN A 437 -14.37 -0.40 -0.93
N PHE A 438 -15.32 -0.98 -0.20
CA PHE A 438 -15.27 -2.33 0.32
C PHE A 438 -16.40 -3.14 -0.30
N GLY A 439 -16.05 -4.20 -1.02
CA GLY A 439 -17.01 -5.13 -1.62
C GLY A 439 -16.85 -6.51 -1.00
N ALA A 440 -17.95 -7.19 -0.70
CA ALA A 440 -17.91 -8.57 -0.22
C ALA A 440 -19.09 -9.41 -0.71
N ASN A 441 -18.83 -10.69 -0.95
CA ASN A 441 -19.85 -11.68 -1.21
C ASN A 441 -20.47 -12.14 0.11
N LYS A 442 -21.76 -11.88 0.31
CA LYS A 442 -22.49 -12.20 1.54
C LYS A 442 -22.56 -13.70 1.83
N SER A 443 -22.43 -14.55 0.80
CA SER A 443 -22.34 -16.01 0.98
C SER A 443 -20.99 -16.47 1.55
N LYS A 444 -20.03 -15.56 1.67
CA LYS A 444 -18.65 -15.82 2.13
C LYS A 444 -18.33 -15.14 3.45
N ILE A 445 -18.91 -13.97 3.69
CA ILE A 445 -18.85 -13.24 4.95
C ILE A 445 -20.16 -12.46 5.14
N ASP A 446 -20.87 -12.70 6.24
CA ASP A 446 -22.13 -11.99 6.50
C ASP A 446 -21.91 -10.49 6.72
N SER A 447 -22.95 -9.69 6.49
CA SER A 447 -22.89 -8.23 6.56
C SER A 447 -22.37 -7.71 7.90
N ASP A 448 -22.78 -8.31 9.02
CA ASP A 448 -22.33 -7.89 10.35
C ASP A 448 -20.83 -8.07 10.54
N LYS A 449 -20.27 -9.21 10.12
CA LYS A 449 -18.82 -9.47 10.23
C LYS A 449 -18.02 -8.62 9.25
N MET A 450 -18.57 -8.34 8.08
CA MET A 450 -17.95 -7.40 7.14
C MET A 450 -17.92 -5.98 7.72
N ASN A 451 -18.99 -5.54 8.40
CA ASN A 451 -19.00 -4.25 9.10
C ASN A 451 -17.94 -4.22 10.21
N GLU A 452 -17.82 -5.28 11.02
CA GLU A 452 -16.77 -5.38 12.05
C GLU A 452 -15.35 -5.32 11.46
N TYR A 453 -15.12 -6.00 10.33
CA TYR A 453 -13.88 -5.92 9.60
C TYR A 453 -13.55 -4.50 9.13
N ILE A 454 -14.53 -3.79 8.56
CA ILE A 454 -14.39 -2.40 8.13
C ILE A 454 -14.09 -1.49 9.33
N GLU A 455 -14.71 -1.74 10.48
CA GLU A 455 -14.41 -0.99 11.72
C GLU A 455 -12.99 -1.28 12.24
N ASN A 456 -12.51 -2.53 12.16
CA ASN A 456 -11.11 -2.86 12.47
C ASN A 456 -10.15 -2.15 11.51
N PHE A 457 -10.48 -2.08 10.21
CA PHE A 457 -9.71 -1.35 9.21
C PHE A 457 -9.64 0.14 9.56
N LYS A 458 -10.79 0.80 9.82
CA LYS A 458 -10.85 2.22 10.20
C LYS A 458 -10.02 2.52 11.45
N LYS A 459 -10.20 1.73 12.51
CA LYS A 459 -9.43 1.87 13.76
C LYS A 459 -7.93 1.75 13.51
N ARG A 460 -7.51 0.81 12.66
CA ARG A 460 -6.10 0.62 12.33
C ARG A 460 -5.55 1.81 11.55
N VAL A 461 -6.30 2.32 10.56
CA VAL A 461 -5.92 3.53 9.81
C VAL A 461 -5.77 4.72 10.75
N GLU A 462 -6.74 4.94 11.64
CA GLU A 462 -6.72 6.02 12.62
C GLU A 462 -5.54 5.90 13.59
N GLN A 463 -5.31 4.71 14.15
CA GLN A 463 -4.16 4.44 15.01
C GLN A 463 -2.84 4.76 14.29
N LEU A 464 -2.69 4.30 13.04
CA LEU A 464 -1.48 4.51 12.25
C LEU A 464 -1.32 5.96 11.78
N SER A 465 -2.41 6.70 11.55
CA SER A 465 -2.36 8.11 11.14
C SER A 465 -2.03 9.04 12.31
N MET A 466 -2.47 8.68 13.52
CA MET A 466 -2.18 9.39 14.77
C MET A 466 -0.80 9.08 15.35
N LEU A 467 -0.07 8.13 14.76
CA LEU A 467 1.33 7.89 15.10
C LEU A 467 2.13 9.16 14.77
N ASN A 468 2.31 9.98 15.79
CA ASN A 468 3.43 10.90 15.84
C ASN A 468 4.69 10.04 15.90
N MET A 469 5.23 9.64 14.74
CA MET A 469 6.59 9.13 14.65
C MET A 469 7.54 10.29 14.91
N THR A 470 7.56 10.68 16.17
CA THR A 470 8.58 11.51 16.70
C THR A 470 9.77 10.60 16.94
N ASN A 471 10.91 11.03 16.44
CA ASN A 471 12.16 10.48 16.92
C ASN A 471 12.48 11.02 18.32
N THR A 472 11.64 11.89 18.90
CA THR A 472 11.91 12.70 20.08
C THR A 472 10.79 12.63 21.12
N ILE A 473 11.10 12.34 22.37
CA ILE A 473 10.17 12.54 23.49
C ILE A 473 10.75 13.53 24.49
N ASN A 474 9.94 14.49 24.94
CA ASN A 474 10.33 15.54 25.87
C ASN A 474 10.03 15.15 27.33
N SER A 475 10.66 15.81 28.31
CA SER A 475 10.55 15.49 29.75
C SER A 475 9.18 15.73 30.39
N ASP A 476 8.31 16.47 29.72
CA ASP A 476 6.91 16.63 30.09
C ASP A 476 6.01 15.51 29.54
N SER A 477 6.50 14.73 28.59
CA SER A 477 5.75 13.72 27.82
C SER A 477 5.92 12.32 28.39
N ILE A 478 4.97 11.43 28.09
CA ILE A 478 4.96 10.02 28.50
C ILE A 478 4.87 9.14 27.25
N LEU A 479 5.66 8.06 27.21
CA LEU A 479 5.53 6.99 26.21
C LEU A 479 4.84 5.79 26.87
N TRP A 480 3.57 5.58 26.53
CA TRP A 480 2.77 4.45 27.04
C TRP A 480 3.14 3.14 26.36
N GLU A 481 2.72 2.02 26.92
CA GLU A 481 2.81 0.71 26.26
C GLU A 481 2.21 0.73 24.84
N SER A 482 2.76 -0.11 23.96
CA SER A 482 2.56 -0.13 22.51
C SER A 482 3.00 1.15 21.77
N GLN A 483 3.53 2.18 22.44
CA GLN A 483 4.08 3.36 21.79
C GLN A 483 5.59 3.25 21.58
N TYR A 484 6.09 3.91 20.55
CA TYR A 484 7.49 3.82 20.15
C TYR A 484 8.02 5.11 19.55
N LEU A 485 9.34 5.30 19.66
CA LEU A 485 10.09 6.29 18.88
C LEU A 485 10.61 5.64 17.61
N VAL A 486 10.63 6.37 16.50
CA VAL A 486 11.26 5.91 15.25
C VAL A 486 12.34 6.89 14.84
N SER A 487 13.52 6.37 14.49
CA SER A 487 14.59 7.16 13.87
C SER A 487 14.10 7.83 12.58
N GLN A 488 14.68 8.97 12.20
CA GLN A 488 14.23 9.71 11.02
C GLN A 488 14.39 8.94 9.70
N ASN A 489 15.28 7.93 9.66
CA ASN A 489 15.45 7.03 8.51
C ASN A 489 14.57 5.77 8.57
N GLY A 490 13.72 5.61 9.58
CA GLY A 490 12.77 4.50 9.68
C GLY A 490 13.38 3.14 10.05
N ILE A 491 14.69 3.07 10.31
CA ILE A 491 15.42 1.80 10.52
C ILE A 491 15.31 1.33 11.98
N PHE A 492 15.46 2.26 12.92
CA PHE A 492 15.49 1.98 14.35
C PHE A 492 14.18 2.38 15.01
N ILE A 493 13.69 1.49 15.88
CA ILE A 493 12.45 1.65 16.64
C ILE A 493 12.75 1.43 18.11
N PHE A 494 12.38 2.37 18.98
CA PHE A 494 12.51 2.21 20.43
C PHE A 494 11.13 2.12 21.06
N ASN A 495 10.73 0.91 21.42
CA ASN A 495 9.35 0.53 21.72
C ASN A 495 9.15 0.26 23.21
N MET A 496 8.10 0.84 23.80
CA MET A 496 7.56 0.48 25.11
C MET A 496 6.56 -0.67 24.92
N GLN A 497 7.00 -1.89 25.19
CA GLN A 497 6.22 -3.11 24.95
C GLN A 497 5.15 -3.32 26.03
N ASN A 498 4.12 -4.10 25.71
CA ASN A 498 2.99 -4.39 26.61
C ASN A 498 3.38 -5.28 27.80
N ASP A 499 4.52 -5.95 27.73
CA ASP A 499 5.10 -6.70 28.83
C ASP A 499 5.92 -5.80 29.77
N GLY A 500 5.89 -4.47 29.61
CA GLY A 500 6.63 -3.53 30.45
C GLY A 500 8.10 -3.38 30.09
N ASN A 501 8.57 -4.05 29.02
CA ASN A 501 9.93 -3.94 28.56
C ASN A 501 10.12 -2.79 27.56
N PHE A 502 11.26 -2.11 27.60
CA PHE A 502 11.59 -1.02 26.67
C PHE A 502 12.76 -1.44 25.78
N VAL A 503 12.50 -1.59 24.48
CA VAL A 503 13.42 -2.30 23.56
C VAL A 503 13.73 -1.48 22.33
N LEU A 504 15.02 -1.36 22.04
CA LEU A 504 15.53 -0.81 20.80
C LEU A 504 15.71 -1.93 19.77
N TYR A 505 15.04 -1.78 18.64
CA TYR A 505 15.12 -2.67 17.50
C TYR A 505 15.84 -2.02 16.32
N ASN A 506 16.50 -2.85 15.52
CA ASN A 506 16.77 -2.61 14.11
C ASN A 506 15.92 -3.59 13.31
N PHE A 507 14.84 -3.10 12.71
CA PHE A 507 13.78 -3.93 12.13
C PHE A 507 13.25 -5.00 13.12
N THR A 508 13.68 -6.25 12.99
CA THR A 508 13.28 -7.39 13.84
C THR A 508 14.31 -7.76 14.91
N SER A 509 15.55 -7.26 14.78
CA SER A 509 16.64 -7.59 15.70
C SER A 509 16.63 -6.66 16.91
N ALA A 510 16.41 -7.22 18.10
CA ALA A 510 16.58 -6.48 19.35
C ALA A 510 18.07 -6.15 19.55
N LEU A 511 18.39 -4.86 19.56
CA LEU A 511 19.75 -4.35 19.77
C LEU A 511 20.04 -4.04 21.24
N TRP A 512 19.01 -3.62 21.98
CA TRP A 512 19.09 -3.31 23.40
C TRP A 512 17.73 -3.47 24.06
N SER A 513 17.72 -3.86 25.34
CA SER A 513 16.50 -4.05 26.14
C SER A 513 16.72 -3.50 27.55
N SER A 514 15.69 -2.90 28.14
CA SER A 514 15.71 -2.50 29.56
C SER A 514 15.74 -3.71 30.50
N GLY A 515 15.27 -4.87 30.02
CA GLY A 515 15.17 -6.08 30.82
C GLY A 515 14.02 -6.05 31.84
N SER A 516 13.06 -5.14 31.66
CA SER A 516 11.97 -4.89 32.61
C SER A 516 10.71 -5.67 32.23
N PHE A 517 10.82 -7.00 32.13
CA PHE A 517 9.71 -7.88 31.71
C PHE A 517 8.74 -8.21 32.85
N ASN A 518 7.45 -7.93 32.63
CA ASN A 518 6.31 -8.10 33.54
C ASN A 518 6.49 -7.59 34.99
N PRO A 519 7.06 -6.39 35.25
CA PRO A 519 7.23 -5.89 36.60
C PRO A 519 6.03 -5.05 37.04
N GLY A 520 5.22 -5.55 38.00
CA GLY A 520 4.09 -4.77 38.52
C GLY A 520 2.79 -5.01 37.74
N LYS A 521 2.00 -3.96 37.49
CA LYS A 521 0.68 -4.08 36.83
C LYS A 521 0.55 -3.11 35.65
N GLU A 522 0.16 -3.65 34.50
CA GLU A 522 -0.24 -2.88 33.31
C GLU A 522 -1.36 -1.85 33.61
N PRO A 523 -1.47 -0.76 32.82
CA PRO A 523 -0.58 -0.38 31.72
C PRO A 523 0.79 0.16 32.17
N TYR A 524 1.82 -0.10 31.37
CA TYR A 524 3.17 0.41 31.61
C TYR A 524 3.44 1.71 30.86
N PHE A 525 4.35 2.53 31.38
CA PHE A 525 4.80 3.72 30.67
C PHE A 525 6.21 4.16 31.03
N MET A 526 6.86 4.84 30.08
CA MET A 526 8.18 5.45 30.24
C MET A 526 8.07 6.98 30.31
N LYS A 527 8.88 7.61 31.16
CA LYS A 527 9.01 9.06 31.27
C LYS A 527 10.45 9.51 31.54
N ILE A 528 10.86 10.64 30.96
CA ILE A 528 12.07 11.36 31.38
C ILE A 528 11.70 12.27 32.56
N GLN A 529 12.35 12.08 33.70
CA GLN A 529 12.15 12.89 34.90
C GLN A 529 12.83 14.27 34.77
N ALA A 530 12.51 15.18 35.70
CA ALA A 530 13.02 16.57 35.70
C ALA A 530 14.55 16.68 35.84
N ASP A 531 15.22 15.60 36.23
CA ASP A 531 16.67 15.46 36.37
C ASP A 531 17.33 14.73 35.17
N GLY A 532 16.55 14.46 34.11
CA GLY A 532 17.00 13.78 32.90
C GLY A 532 17.09 12.26 33.03
N ASN A 533 16.68 11.68 34.15
CA ASN A 533 16.63 10.23 34.34
C ASN A 533 15.45 9.61 33.56
N LEU A 534 15.70 8.56 32.80
CA LEU A 534 14.66 7.82 32.09
C LEU A 534 14.12 6.70 32.98
N VAL A 535 12.81 6.68 33.23
CA VAL A 535 12.19 5.75 34.20
C VAL A 535 10.95 5.09 33.60
N ILE A 536 10.76 3.81 33.89
CA ILE A 536 9.58 3.03 33.55
C ILE A 536 8.74 2.79 34.81
N PHE A 537 7.44 3.00 34.68
CA PHE A 537 6.44 2.88 35.73
C PHE A 537 5.32 1.91 35.36
N ASP A 538 4.64 1.39 36.38
CA ASP A 538 3.37 0.69 36.25
C ASP A 538 2.17 1.67 36.35
N LYS A 539 0.94 1.13 36.28
CA LYS A 539 -0.29 1.94 36.39
C LYS A 539 -0.43 2.74 37.68
N ASN A 540 0.21 2.27 38.77
CA ASN A 540 0.16 2.91 40.08
C ASN A 540 1.29 3.94 40.24
N ARG A 541 2.04 4.21 39.17
CA ARG A 541 3.21 5.10 39.15
C ARG A 541 4.34 4.60 40.05
N ILE A 542 4.43 3.30 40.26
CA ILE A 542 5.57 2.67 40.94
C ILE A 542 6.66 2.45 39.90
N ALA A 543 7.87 2.94 40.18
CA ALA A 543 9.03 2.80 39.30
C ALA A 543 9.65 1.41 39.45
N PHE A 544 9.84 0.68 38.36
CA PHE A 544 10.47 -0.64 38.37
C PHE A 544 11.76 -0.73 37.55
N TRP A 545 12.01 0.27 36.71
CA TRP A 545 13.28 0.39 35.98
C TRP A 545 13.65 1.85 35.81
N ALA A 546 14.95 2.15 35.87
CA ALA A 546 15.49 3.46 35.57
C ALA A 546 16.88 3.34 34.93
N THR A 547 17.27 4.34 34.13
CA THR A 547 18.66 4.45 33.64
C THR A 547 19.69 4.62 34.75
N ASN A 548 19.23 5.02 35.96
CA ASN A 548 20.05 5.37 37.11
C ASN A 548 21.13 6.41 36.74
N TYR A 549 20.76 7.33 35.87
CA TYR A 549 21.65 8.34 35.32
C TYR A 549 20.91 9.67 35.23
N THR A 550 21.34 10.63 36.03
CA THR A 550 20.86 12.01 35.95
C THR A 550 21.77 12.80 35.01
N VAL A 551 21.17 13.51 34.07
CA VAL A 551 21.92 14.29 33.08
C VAL A 551 22.39 15.58 33.76
N LYS A 552 23.70 15.84 33.77
CA LYS A 552 24.22 17.17 34.16
C LYS A 552 23.89 18.16 33.04
N GLY A 553 22.87 18.98 33.22
CA GLY A 553 22.37 19.95 32.24
C GLY A 553 21.21 20.80 32.78
N HIS A 554 20.56 21.58 31.91
CA HIS A 554 19.36 22.34 32.27
C HIS A 554 18.12 21.74 31.58
N PRO A 555 17.02 21.50 32.32
CA PRO A 555 15.75 21.11 31.70
C PRO A 555 15.22 22.23 30.76
N PRO A 556 14.31 21.92 29.82
CA PRO A 556 13.71 20.61 29.56
C PRO A 556 14.69 19.62 28.90
N TYR A 557 14.50 18.34 29.19
CA TYR A 557 15.25 17.25 28.57
C TYR A 557 14.44 16.61 27.44
N ARG A 558 15.13 16.06 26.44
CA ARG A 558 14.48 15.29 25.37
C ARG A 558 15.32 14.10 24.93
N LEU A 559 14.69 12.93 24.83
CA LEU A 559 15.29 11.72 24.27
C LEU A 559 15.06 11.69 22.78
N ILE A 560 16.13 11.59 21.98
CA ILE A 560 16.10 11.53 20.52
C ILE A 560 16.67 10.20 20.03
N LEU A 561 15.91 9.46 19.24
CA LEU A 561 16.36 8.29 18.47
C LEU A 561 16.98 8.74 17.13
N GLN A 562 18.28 8.51 16.98
CA GLN A 562 19.05 8.94 15.83
C GLN A 562 19.12 7.85 14.75
N ASN A 563 19.36 8.26 13.51
CA ASN A 563 19.53 7.39 12.33
C ASN A 563 20.70 6.39 12.43
N THR A 564 21.53 6.51 13.46
CA THR A 564 22.64 5.60 13.75
C THR A 564 22.25 4.50 14.76
N GLY A 565 21.00 4.41 15.17
CA GLY A 565 20.56 3.47 16.22
C GLY A 565 20.95 3.90 17.63
N LYS A 566 21.10 5.21 17.85
CA LYS A 566 21.45 5.77 19.16
C LYS A 566 20.25 6.53 19.73
N ALA A 567 19.84 6.20 20.95
CA ALA A 567 18.89 6.99 21.70
C ALA A 567 19.66 7.94 22.64
N VAL A 568 19.51 9.25 22.49
CA VAL A 568 20.34 10.27 23.17
C VAL A 568 19.45 11.26 23.89
N ILE A 569 19.69 11.47 25.19
CA ILE A 569 19.04 12.53 25.96
C ILE A 569 19.84 13.82 25.80
N TYR A 570 19.15 14.87 25.35
CA TYR A 570 19.65 16.24 25.24
C TYR A 570 19.07 17.10 26.36
N ASP A 571 19.88 18.03 26.86
CA ASP A 571 19.43 19.15 27.68
C ASP A 571 18.98 20.33 26.79
N TYR A 572 18.49 21.41 27.41
CA TYR A 572 18.06 22.62 26.71
C TYR A 572 19.15 23.21 25.79
N ASN A 573 20.41 23.13 26.18
CA ASN A 573 21.56 23.69 25.45
C ASN A 573 22.13 22.77 24.35
N GLN A 574 21.52 21.60 24.11
CA GLN A 574 21.98 20.57 23.16
C GLN A 574 23.38 19.98 23.48
N THR A 575 23.83 20.05 24.73
CA THR A 575 25.15 19.56 25.13
C THR A 575 25.17 18.03 25.16
N LYS A 576 25.98 17.41 24.30
CA LYS A 576 26.05 15.93 24.13
C LYS A 576 26.91 15.31 25.22
N ASN A 577 26.33 14.54 26.15
CA ASN A 577 27.10 13.76 27.13
C ASN A 577 27.41 12.35 26.58
N LEU A 578 28.71 12.03 26.42
CA LEU A 578 29.21 10.92 25.58
C LEU A 578 29.79 9.70 26.35
N PHE A 579 29.62 9.62 27.67
CA PHE A 579 30.54 8.82 28.50
C PHE A 579 30.16 7.36 28.87
N LYS A 580 29.17 6.72 28.22
CA LYS A 580 28.85 5.30 28.51
C LYS A 580 28.79 4.35 27.28
N ILE A 581 29.02 4.85 26.07
CA ILE A 581 28.87 4.05 24.82
C ILE A 581 29.99 3.00 24.63
N LEU A 582 31.18 3.21 25.21
CA LEU A 582 32.33 2.35 24.91
C LEU A 582 32.30 0.98 25.61
N LYS A 583 31.73 0.91 26.82
CA LYS A 583 31.69 -0.32 27.62
C LYS A 583 30.66 -1.32 27.09
N ASP A 584 29.50 -0.81 26.69
CA ASP A 584 28.33 -1.65 26.43
C ASP A 584 28.24 -2.10 24.95
N VAL A 585 28.91 -1.42 24.00
CA VAL A 585 28.88 -1.77 22.56
C VAL A 585 30.07 -2.61 22.11
N TYR A 586 31.24 -2.47 22.74
CA TYR A 586 32.49 -3.07 22.22
C TYR A 586 33.07 -4.17 23.09
N ILE A 587 32.51 -4.45 24.28
CA ILE A 587 33.08 -5.37 25.29
C ILE A 587 34.58 -5.08 25.51
N LEU A 588 34.97 -3.81 25.42
CA LEU A 588 36.29 -3.36 25.79
C LEU A 588 36.14 -2.74 27.16
N ASP A 589 36.90 -3.26 28.12
CA ASP A 589 36.99 -2.70 29.46
C ASP A 589 38.17 -1.71 29.42
N PRO A 590 37.94 -0.38 29.24
CA PRO A 590 39.02 0.57 29.15
C PRO A 590 39.63 0.72 30.55
N VAL A 591 40.72 0.02 30.81
CA VAL A 591 41.53 0.18 32.00
C VAL A 591 42.70 1.10 31.67
N MET A 592 42.92 2.14 32.48
CA MET A 592 44.13 2.96 32.39
C MET A 592 45.35 2.04 32.59
N PRO A 593 46.37 2.04 31.71
CA PRO A 593 47.54 1.18 31.90
C PRO A 593 48.22 1.49 33.25
N SER A 594 48.67 0.44 33.95
CA SER A 594 49.39 0.60 35.20
C SER A 594 50.63 1.48 34.97
N PHE A 595 50.83 2.48 35.83
CA PHE A 595 52.06 3.24 35.90
C PHE A 595 52.97 2.63 36.95
N LEU A 596 54.28 2.72 36.72
CA LEU A 596 55.27 2.47 37.77
C LEU A 596 55.04 3.46 38.90
N LYS A 597 54.90 2.96 40.12
CA LYS A 597 54.86 3.81 41.31
C LYS A 597 56.28 4.25 41.65
N ASN A 598 56.41 5.36 42.38
CA ASN A 598 57.72 5.79 42.88
C ASN A 598 58.31 4.64 43.73
N ASN A 599 59.49 4.16 43.32
CA ASN A 599 60.26 3.00 43.83
C ASN A 599 60.11 1.67 43.08
N GLU A 600 59.34 1.60 41.99
CA GLU A 600 59.27 0.42 41.12
C GLU A 600 60.11 0.62 39.85
N SER A 601 60.92 -0.39 39.48
CA SER A 601 61.78 -0.34 38.28
C SER A 601 61.16 -1.02 37.06
N GLN A 602 60.15 -1.88 37.23
CA GLN A 602 59.44 -2.54 36.12
C GLN A 602 58.01 -2.96 36.51
N LEU A 603 57.11 -2.97 35.52
CA LEU A 603 55.74 -3.46 35.69
C LEU A 603 55.75 -4.97 35.90
N SER A 604 54.73 -5.51 36.57
CA SER A 604 54.57 -6.96 36.62
C SER A 604 54.34 -7.54 35.22
N PRO A 605 54.63 -8.84 34.96
CA PRO A 605 54.43 -9.45 33.64
C PRO A 605 53.00 -9.29 33.09
N VAL A 606 51.99 -9.30 33.96
CA VAL A 606 50.58 -9.13 33.60
C VAL A 606 50.29 -7.67 33.19
N GLU A 607 50.83 -6.70 33.91
CA GLU A 607 50.66 -5.27 33.62
C GLU A 607 51.43 -4.82 32.38
N ALA A 608 52.63 -5.39 32.17
CA ALA A 608 53.42 -5.18 30.98
C ALA A 608 52.71 -5.70 29.71
N ASN A 609 52.07 -6.87 29.79
CA ASN A 609 51.30 -7.43 28.67
C ASN A 609 50.04 -6.61 28.34
N LYS A 610 49.34 -6.10 29.36
CA LYS A 610 48.18 -5.20 29.14
C LYS A 610 48.59 -3.86 28.52
N SER A 611 49.71 -3.28 28.95
CA SER A 611 50.23 -2.03 28.39
C SER A 611 50.67 -2.18 26.92
N ARG A 612 51.27 -3.32 26.53
CA ARG A 612 51.65 -3.61 25.14
C ARG A 612 50.48 -3.61 24.16
N LEU A 613 49.28 -3.97 24.60
CA LEU A 613 48.07 -3.97 23.76
C LEU A 613 47.62 -2.53 23.42
N VAL A 614 47.68 -1.63 24.42
CA VAL A 614 47.36 -0.20 24.27
C VAL A 614 48.36 0.49 23.35
N THR A 615 49.65 0.16 23.47
CA THR A 615 50.70 0.69 22.59
C THR A 615 50.50 0.28 21.14
N LYS A 616 50.03 -0.95 20.86
CA LYS A 616 49.74 -1.41 19.49
C LYS A 616 48.56 -0.65 18.86
N CYS A 617 47.50 -0.36 19.60
CA CYS A 617 46.38 0.47 19.11
C CYS A 617 46.80 1.92 18.85
N ARG A 618 47.61 2.50 19.75
CA ARG A 618 48.21 3.82 19.55
C ARG A 618 49.08 3.86 18.30
N TRP A 619 49.85 2.81 18.04
CA TRP A 619 50.71 2.71 16.86
C TRP A 619 49.92 2.68 15.54
N VAL A 620 48.77 1.98 15.47
CA VAL A 620 47.90 2.00 14.29
C VAL A 620 47.41 3.43 13.98
N VAL A 621 47.03 4.18 15.01
CA VAL A 621 46.60 5.58 14.89
C VAL A 621 47.78 6.48 14.49
N GLU A 622 48.96 6.28 15.10
CA GLU A 622 50.16 7.07 14.80
C GLU A 622 50.73 6.78 13.42
N VAL A 623 50.66 5.55 12.93
CA VAL A 623 51.08 5.16 11.57
C VAL A 623 50.12 5.73 10.53
N THR A 624 48.81 5.66 10.77
CA THR A 624 47.80 6.27 9.90
C THR A 624 48.01 7.79 9.83
N ASN A 625 48.23 8.44 10.97
CA ASN A 625 48.51 9.87 11.04
C ASN A 625 49.87 10.25 10.43
N SER A 626 50.89 9.41 10.56
CA SER A 626 52.22 9.65 9.98
C SER A 626 52.27 9.39 8.48
N PHE A 627 51.40 8.51 7.97
CA PHE A 627 51.22 8.25 6.55
C PHE A 627 50.49 9.44 5.90
N LEU A 628 49.41 9.93 6.52
CA LEU A 628 48.74 11.17 6.12
C LEU A 628 49.71 12.36 6.12
N LYS A 629 50.47 12.58 7.22
CA LYS A 629 51.46 13.66 7.29
C LYS A 629 52.57 13.57 6.23
N ARG A 630 52.95 12.37 5.79
CA ARG A 630 53.91 12.17 4.70
C ARG A 630 53.29 12.45 3.34
N SER A 631 52.09 11.96 3.06
CA SER A 631 51.38 12.20 1.80
C SER A 631 51.00 13.67 1.59
N PHE A 632 50.91 14.46 2.66
CA PHE A 632 50.66 15.90 2.60
C PHE A 632 51.93 16.76 2.68
N ARG A 633 53.13 16.17 2.82
CA ARG A 633 54.38 16.94 2.95
C ARG A 633 54.81 17.63 1.66
N ASP A 634 54.30 17.15 0.52
CA ASP A 634 54.59 17.70 -0.81
C ASP A 634 53.62 18.82 -1.23
N ASN A 635 52.56 19.08 -0.44
CA ASN A 635 51.58 20.13 -0.72
C ASN A 635 51.82 21.36 0.17
N LYS A 636 52.88 22.12 -0.17
CA LYS A 636 53.19 23.41 0.49
C LYS A 636 52.29 24.59 0.08
N SER A 637 51.26 24.37 -0.74
CA SER A 637 50.51 25.44 -1.42
C SER A 637 48.99 25.44 -1.20
N ILE A 638 48.45 24.76 -0.18
CA ILE A 638 47.02 24.89 0.14
C ILE A 638 46.81 26.16 0.96
N SER A 639 46.21 27.19 0.33
CA SER A 639 45.89 28.44 1.03
C SER A 639 44.68 28.23 1.95
N LYS A 640 44.60 29.02 3.04
CA LYS A 640 43.54 28.95 4.06
C LYS A 640 42.10 29.01 3.50
N THR A 641 41.93 29.47 2.27
CA THR A 641 40.66 29.61 1.55
C THR A 641 40.11 28.31 0.96
N GLU A 642 40.91 27.24 0.85
CA GLU A 642 40.49 25.95 0.27
C GLU A 642 39.96 24.94 1.32
N LEU A 643 39.97 25.30 2.61
CA LEU A 643 39.53 24.43 3.71
C LEU A 643 38.00 24.27 3.85
N ASN A 644 37.19 24.92 3.02
CA ASN A 644 35.72 24.83 3.11
C ASN A 644 35.19 23.43 2.73
N HIS A 645 35.97 22.62 2.01
CA HIS A 645 35.60 21.27 1.59
C HIS A 645 36.50 20.17 2.15
N ALA A 646 37.26 20.46 3.21
CA ALA A 646 38.24 19.55 3.79
C ALA A 646 37.71 18.12 4.00
N LEU A 647 36.46 17.97 4.47
CA LEU A 647 35.83 16.66 4.67
C LEU A 647 35.52 15.89 3.36
N VAL A 648 35.21 16.60 2.28
CA VAL A 648 34.96 16.03 0.96
C VAL A 648 36.29 15.64 0.31
N ASP A 649 37.29 16.51 0.41
CA ASP A 649 38.63 16.24 -0.10
C ASP A 649 39.28 15.06 0.65
N TYR A 650 39.08 14.97 1.97
CA TYR A 650 39.50 13.81 2.77
C TYR A 650 38.84 12.51 2.30
N LYS A 651 37.55 12.53 1.95
CA LYS A 651 36.82 11.35 1.43
C LYS A 651 37.30 10.95 0.04
N ILE A 652 37.53 11.92 -0.84
CA ILE A 652 38.05 11.68 -2.20
C ILE A 652 39.47 11.12 -2.13
N ILE A 653 40.34 11.69 -1.30
CA ILE A 653 41.71 11.21 -1.08
C ILE A 653 41.72 9.81 -0.47
N ALA A 654 40.87 9.53 0.52
CA ALA A 654 40.72 8.19 1.08
C ALA A 654 40.24 7.16 0.03
N ALA A 655 39.33 7.56 -0.86
CA ALA A 655 38.87 6.72 -1.97
C ALA A 655 39.97 6.45 -3.00
N LEU A 656 40.78 7.47 -3.35
CA LEU A 656 41.91 7.34 -4.28
C LEU A 656 43.04 6.47 -3.68
N ILE A 657 43.33 6.62 -2.39
CA ILE A 657 44.32 5.79 -1.68
C ILE A 657 43.87 4.33 -1.64
N ASN A 658 42.59 4.07 -1.33
CA ASN A 658 42.03 2.72 -1.34
C ASN A 658 42.01 2.10 -2.76
N LYS A 659 41.90 2.92 -3.81
CA LYS A 659 41.84 2.46 -5.20
C LYS A 659 43.21 2.13 -5.80
N TYR A 660 44.27 2.88 -5.46
CA TYR A 660 45.52 2.83 -6.22
C TYR A 660 46.78 2.40 -5.43
N PHE A 661 46.76 2.29 -4.10
CA PHE A 661 47.94 1.92 -3.31
C PHE A 661 47.83 0.52 -2.69
N LYS A 662 48.91 -0.29 -2.82
CA LYS A 662 49.02 -1.62 -2.20
C LYS A 662 49.38 -1.51 -0.71
N PHE A 663 48.70 -2.29 0.12
CA PHE A 663 48.88 -2.31 1.58
C PHE A 663 50.24 -2.90 1.98
N LEU A 664 50.88 -2.26 2.96
CA LEU A 664 52.05 -2.80 3.66
C LEU A 664 51.60 -3.31 5.03
N PHE A 665 51.92 -4.55 5.35
CA PHE A 665 51.66 -5.18 6.66
C PHE A 665 53.01 -5.40 7.36
N PRO A 666 53.19 -4.99 8.62
CA PRO A 666 54.50 -5.09 9.27
C PRO A 666 54.82 -6.50 9.76
N ASP A 667 53.81 -7.32 10.08
CA ASP A 667 53.98 -8.69 10.56
C ASP A 667 52.80 -9.57 10.15
N ILE A 668 53.13 -10.79 9.72
CA ILE A 668 52.21 -11.75 9.07
C ILE A 668 51.19 -12.34 10.07
N ASP A 669 51.48 -12.29 11.37
CA ASP A 669 50.75 -13.08 12.37
C ASP A 669 49.44 -12.46 12.89
N ASN A 670 49.08 -11.23 12.51
CA ASN A 670 47.82 -10.61 12.96
C ASN A 670 47.13 -9.75 11.89
N ILE A 671 47.22 -10.19 10.64
CA ILE A 671 46.57 -9.55 9.49
C ILE A 671 45.04 -9.53 9.63
N GLU A 672 44.45 -10.54 10.27
CA GLU A 672 42.99 -10.68 10.39
C GLU A 672 42.37 -9.70 11.37
N LEU A 673 43.05 -9.43 12.49
CA LEU A 673 42.62 -8.42 13.47
C LEU A 673 42.69 -7.01 12.88
N ALA A 674 43.77 -6.71 12.15
CA ALA A 674 43.92 -5.44 11.45
C ALA A 674 42.85 -5.26 10.35
N ARG A 675 42.51 -6.32 9.60
CA ARG A 675 41.41 -6.28 8.61
C ARG A 675 40.04 -6.04 9.26
N LYS A 676 39.73 -6.71 10.38
CA LYS A 676 38.48 -6.51 11.14
C LYS A 676 38.35 -5.11 11.74
N MET A 677 39.44 -4.53 12.22
CA MET A 677 39.42 -3.16 12.74
C MET A 677 39.21 -2.15 11.61
N LYS A 678 39.81 -2.39 10.44
CA LYS A 678 39.68 -1.52 9.27
C LYS A 678 38.27 -1.54 8.65
N SER A 679 37.65 -2.71 8.51
CA SER A 679 36.31 -2.85 7.91
C SER A 679 35.19 -2.18 8.71
N LYS A 680 35.48 -1.73 9.93
CA LYS A 680 34.55 -1.01 10.80
C LYS A 680 34.81 0.50 10.87
N ILE A 681 35.85 0.98 10.17
CA ILE A 681 36.22 2.40 10.11
C ILE A 681 36.05 2.96 8.68
N SER A 682 36.18 2.12 7.64
CA SER A 682 35.71 2.41 6.27
C SER A 682 34.19 2.35 6.19
#